data_AF-A0A521F564-F1
#
_entry.id   AF-A0A521F564-F1
#
_cell.length_a   1.000
_cell.length_b   1.000
_cell.length_c   1.000
_cell.angle_alpha   90.00
_cell.angle_beta   90.00
_cell.angle_gamma   90.00
#
_symmetry.space_group_name_H-M   'P 1'
#
loop_
_entity.id
_entity.type
_entity.pdbx_description
1 polymer ?
#
loop_
_entity_poly.entity_id
_entity_poly.type
_entity_poly.pdbx_seq_one_letter_code
_entity_poly.pdbx_strand_id
1 'polypeptide(L)'
;MKDGQIKHCSSRIPEDIIFYGKDNKVNTKNIKEIAKSDSILSSDLTYIQDSLIKNLFILVQEVAIIRDGLEYVIHIDAENGDLLHEVLNSKRFTISTDTFETLYNGFQTAYFKTEKTHNIFGSSNTWWNYLYGQVGAGTLYAGDLNMWYKEDDSPSQNSHFMTKIVGSAYWAGQRAYLYFKNILSAPNINWSVVLRANTDYDLPSDEVALYNPTSNRIIYSRDKPFCRDAASVDIIGHEYGHHISDQYTNGLSDPSSYHDESGALLEGISDIFARAIQYNVEGYNEHRIETMGEDVIKNDPKLMRSFRDPNSLGFHFEGSSSTPLNGQPDTYEGLYFFRGYANNGGVHVNNGVINHWMYLLSMGGSGNNDHGTYYNVNGIGIDKGAKIVFNALPFLLFESQFSDFRNATIIAAENIYGLGSNESKQVANAWNAVGVPGNEITATITGPTLICEPGTYTYNINNLPAVDSIIWEKGVGLVLVSGQNTSSCTFNVLSHNGFFLHGSTHVTATIVYKSGHSIELRHDLWMGFPSAPDWMRYFNSNGMEFGSNQYYSFVATSSTAFENISYDWDWEVSGGTILNGQGTNSLTVKTATATDTKIPFTVKVRIGNLCGWGSYFTRTGYVLPVFLHPESIPTIAISPNPTVGETTLSIESVSEEKSFDEAIVWDMEIYGTNQLLKTKKTSLRGKSTKIYTSGWQEGVYIVRVTYKIQGSPEKVITGKIVVKR
;
A
#
# COMPACT_ATOMS: atom_id res chain seq x y z
N MET A 1 26.93 14.76 6.06
CA MET A 1 26.92 13.42 5.45
C MET A 1 26.48 13.55 4.02
N LYS A 2 27.39 13.34 3.05
CA LYS A 2 27.14 12.65 1.78
C LYS A 2 28.46 12.45 1.03
N ASP A 3 28.52 11.31 0.36
CA ASP A 3 29.55 10.78 -0.54
C ASP A 3 30.80 10.18 0.10
N GLY A 4 30.81 8.84 0.07
CA GLY A 4 31.89 7.98 0.50
C GLY A 4 33.13 8.08 -0.39
N GLN A 5 33.95 9.10 -0.15
CA GLN A 5 35.39 8.85 -0.07
C GLN A 5 35.77 8.67 1.40
N ILE A 6 36.07 7.43 1.80
CA ILE A 6 37.03 7.25 2.88
C ILE A 6 38.38 7.69 2.31
N LYS A 7 38.65 8.99 2.35
CA LYS A 7 40.01 9.42 2.67
C LYS A 7 40.10 9.30 4.18
N HIS A 8 41.00 8.45 4.64
CA HIS A 8 41.44 8.42 6.03
C HIS A 8 41.69 9.86 6.53
N CYS A 9 40.72 10.42 7.24
CA CYS A 9 40.96 11.52 8.16
C CYS A 9 40.90 10.93 9.57
N SER A 10 42.05 10.44 10.00
CA SER A 10 42.37 10.32 11.41
C SER A 10 42.37 11.73 12.02
N SER A 11 41.21 12.19 12.51
CA SER A 11 41.15 13.24 13.50
C SER A 11 39.89 13.04 14.34
N ARG A 12 40.08 12.72 15.62
CA ARG A 12 39.05 12.70 16.66
C ARG A 12 38.12 13.91 16.51
N ILE A 13 36.81 13.67 16.45
CA ILE A 13 35.85 14.70 16.86
C ILE A 13 36.19 15.03 18.32
N PRO A 14 36.40 16.30 18.71
CA PRO A 14 36.67 16.66 20.10
C PRO A 14 35.57 16.09 21.00
N GLU A 15 35.92 15.55 22.18
CA GLU A 15 34.99 14.92 23.13
C GLU A 15 33.92 15.89 23.69
N ASP A 16 33.95 17.16 23.26
CA ASP A 16 33.16 18.25 23.82
C ASP A 16 31.95 18.68 22.95
N ILE A 17 31.68 18.02 21.82
CA ILE A 17 30.55 18.37 20.92
C ILE A 17 29.32 17.51 21.21
N ILE A 18 28.18 18.15 21.48
CA ILE A 18 26.91 17.51 21.83
C ILE A 18 25.89 17.74 20.70
N PHE A 19 25.33 16.67 20.16
CA PHE A 19 24.21 16.71 19.21
C PHE A 19 22.91 16.32 19.93
N TYR A 20 21.89 17.18 19.86
CA TYR A 20 20.59 17.01 20.52
C TYR A 20 19.50 16.65 19.48
N GLY A 21 18.60 15.71 19.80
CA GLY A 21 17.53 15.22 18.92
C GLY A 21 17.92 14.02 18.03
N LYS A 22 18.22 12.85 18.61
CA LYS A 22 18.77 11.67 17.89
C LYS A 22 17.75 10.75 17.21
N ASP A 23 16.46 10.91 17.48
CA ASP A 23 15.40 10.08 16.90
C ASP A 23 14.75 10.81 15.72
N ASN A 24 14.77 10.21 14.53
CA ASN A 24 14.18 10.71 13.27
C ASN A 24 12.63 10.83 13.30
N LYS A 25 12.02 11.22 14.42
CA LYS A 25 10.59 11.50 14.54
C LYS A 25 10.36 13.00 14.45
N VAL A 26 10.06 13.48 13.25
CA VAL A 26 9.65 14.87 13.03
C VAL A 26 8.24 15.06 13.58
N ASN A 27 8.06 15.92 14.58
CA ASN A 27 6.74 16.36 15.01
C ASN A 27 6.19 17.37 13.99
N THR A 28 5.56 16.89 12.91
CA THR A 28 5.06 17.68 11.77
C THR A 28 3.87 18.59 12.10
N LYS A 29 3.49 18.70 13.37
CA LYS A 29 2.22 19.32 13.79
C LYS A 29 2.15 20.84 13.61
N ASN A 30 3.27 21.55 13.41
CA ASN A 30 3.29 23.02 13.45
C ASN A 30 3.74 23.74 12.17
N ILE A 31 4.17 23.08 11.08
CA ILE A 31 4.74 23.81 9.92
C ILE A 31 3.68 24.69 9.23
N LYS A 32 2.47 24.16 8.97
CA LYS A 32 1.37 24.94 8.37
C LYS A 32 0.80 25.99 9.32
N GLU A 33 0.90 25.77 10.63
CA GLU A 33 0.39 26.70 11.65
C GLU A 33 1.37 27.88 11.86
N ILE A 34 2.68 27.60 11.81
CA ILE A 34 3.77 28.59 11.90
C ILE A 34 3.92 29.37 10.59
N ALA A 35 3.86 28.70 9.43
CA ALA A 35 3.93 29.35 8.11
C ALA A 35 2.62 30.07 7.72
N LYS A 36 1.51 29.84 8.42
CA LYS A 36 0.20 30.46 8.11
C LYS A 36 -0.19 30.29 6.62
N SER A 37 -0.45 31.39 5.92
CA SER A 37 -0.78 31.47 4.49
C SER A 37 0.44 31.64 3.57
N ASP A 38 1.65 31.56 4.13
CA ASP A 38 2.89 31.76 3.38
C ASP A 38 3.18 30.59 2.44
N SER A 39 3.80 30.88 1.30
CA SER A 39 4.20 29.82 0.35
C SER A 39 5.48 29.16 0.86
N ILE A 40 5.40 27.86 1.19
CA ILE A 40 6.56 27.08 1.63
C ILE A 40 7.38 26.67 0.40
N LEU A 41 8.67 27.01 0.40
CA LEU A 41 9.62 26.76 -0.69
C LEU A 41 10.43 25.48 -0.47
N SER A 42 10.85 25.21 0.76
CA SER A 42 11.58 24.00 1.16
C SER A 42 11.36 23.70 2.63
N SER A 43 11.63 22.46 3.03
CA SER A 43 11.56 21.99 4.41
C SER A 43 12.59 20.88 4.61
N ASP A 44 13.75 21.20 5.14
CA ASP A 44 14.89 20.28 5.30
C ASP A 44 15.22 20.04 6.77
N LEU A 45 15.63 18.81 7.13
CA LEU A 45 16.17 18.53 8.46
C LEU A 45 17.67 18.87 8.48
N THR A 46 18.08 19.72 9.40
CA THR A 46 19.49 20.13 9.55
C THR A 46 19.86 20.32 11.02
N TYR A 47 21.15 20.48 11.31
CA TYR A 47 21.62 20.84 12.64
C TYR A 47 22.09 22.29 12.65
N ILE A 48 21.57 23.09 13.57
CA ILE A 48 22.07 24.46 13.82
C ILE A 48 22.82 24.49 15.16
N GLN A 49 23.85 25.33 15.22
CA GLN A 49 24.61 25.55 16.44
C GLN A 49 23.80 26.44 17.39
N ASP A 50 23.67 26.03 18.65
CA ASP A 50 23.00 26.82 19.68
C ASP A 50 23.75 28.15 19.90
N SER A 51 22.99 29.25 19.96
CA SER A 51 23.57 30.60 20.04
C SER A 51 24.19 30.92 21.41
N LEU A 52 23.83 30.18 22.46
CA LEU A 52 24.31 30.36 23.84
C LEU A 52 25.37 29.30 24.21
N ILE A 53 25.29 28.10 23.64
CA ILE A 53 26.17 26.98 23.92
C ILE A 53 26.94 26.59 22.65
N LYS A 54 28.17 27.12 22.52
CA LYS A 54 29.02 26.94 21.33
C LYS A 54 29.29 25.49 20.90
N ASN A 55 29.08 24.49 21.76
CA ASN A 55 29.35 23.09 21.41
C ASN A 55 28.07 22.25 21.27
N LEU A 56 26.89 22.88 21.33
CA LEU A 56 25.60 22.20 21.20
C LEU A 56 25.04 22.43 19.79
N PHE A 57 24.65 21.35 19.13
CA PHE A 57 23.97 21.38 17.84
C PHE A 57 22.57 20.79 17.99
N ILE A 58 21.57 21.55 17.60
CA ILE A 58 20.15 21.21 17.73
C ILE A 58 19.64 20.76 16.36
N LEU A 59 18.98 19.59 16.32
CA LEU A 59 18.28 19.15 15.12
C LEU A 59 17.04 20.02 14.90
N VAL A 60 16.97 20.65 13.73
CA VAL A 60 15.89 21.55 13.35
C VAL A 60 15.32 21.18 11.99
N GLN A 61 14.04 21.47 11.83
CA GLN A 61 13.40 21.60 10.53
C GLN A 61 13.62 23.03 10.04
N GLU A 62 14.51 23.20 9.06
CA GLU A 62 14.70 24.44 8.33
C GLU A 62 13.63 24.55 7.24
N VAL A 63 12.80 25.59 7.31
CA VAL A 63 11.70 25.84 6.38
C VAL A 63 11.94 27.18 5.71
N ALA A 64 12.10 27.18 4.39
CA ALA A 64 12.11 28.41 3.61
C ALA A 64 10.68 28.79 3.25
N ILE A 65 10.27 30.03 3.53
CA ILE A 65 8.95 30.55 3.22
C ILE A 65 9.02 31.87 2.45
N ILE A 66 7.98 32.16 1.67
CA ILE A 66 7.74 33.50 1.10
C ILE A 66 6.64 34.19 1.89
N ARG A 67 6.99 35.33 2.48
CA ARG A 67 6.06 36.26 3.14
C ARG A 67 6.26 37.65 2.55
N ASP A 68 5.20 38.25 2.03
CA ASP A 68 5.22 39.59 1.43
C ASP A 68 6.29 39.79 0.33
N GLY A 69 6.57 38.74 -0.46
CA GLY A 69 7.56 38.78 -1.54
C GLY A 69 9.02 38.74 -1.08
N LEU A 70 9.26 38.47 0.21
CA LEU A 70 10.57 38.29 0.80
C LEU A 70 10.74 36.83 1.26
N GLU A 71 11.95 36.30 1.09
CA GLU A 71 12.29 34.95 1.53
C GLU A 71 12.77 34.99 2.99
N TYR A 72 12.17 34.13 3.80
CA TYR A 72 12.57 33.90 5.19
C TYR A 72 13.01 32.45 5.36
N VAL A 73 14.06 32.25 6.15
CA VAL A 73 14.45 30.93 6.64
C VAL A 73 13.98 30.82 8.09
N ILE A 74 13.16 29.81 8.35
CA ILE A 74 12.58 29.51 9.64
C ILE A 74 13.23 28.23 10.17
N HIS A 75 13.76 28.26 11.38
CA HIS A 75 14.23 27.05 12.07
C HIS A 75 13.23 26.65 13.14
N ILE A 76 12.67 25.46 12.99
CA ILE A 76 11.73 24.86 13.94
C ILE A 76 12.45 23.70 14.63
N ASP A 77 12.41 23.65 15.96
CA ASP A 77 12.94 22.53 16.73
C ASP A 77 12.27 21.22 16.30
N ALA A 78 13.08 20.22 15.88
CA ALA A 78 12.54 18.98 15.33
C ALA A 78 11.86 18.08 16.36
N GLU A 79 12.17 18.25 17.65
CA GLU A 79 11.69 17.42 18.76
C GLU A 79 10.38 17.96 19.34
N ASN A 80 10.32 19.26 19.65
CA ASN A 80 9.15 19.88 20.28
C ASN A 80 8.26 20.71 19.32
N GLY A 81 8.76 21.07 18.14
CA GLY A 81 8.02 21.84 17.14
C GLY A 81 7.96 23.35 17.41
N ASP A 82 8.79 23.87 18.31
CA ASP A 82 8.87 25.30 18.64
C ASP A 82 9.67 26.07 17.58
N LEU A 83 9.24 27.30 17.31
CA LEU A 83 9.98 28.23 16.46
C LEU A 83 11.24 28.71 17.19
N LEU A 84 12.42 28.37 16.66
CA LEU A 84 13.70 28.79 17.22
C LEU A 84 14.18 30.11 16.61
N HIS A 85 14.19 30.21 15.29
CA HIS A 85 14.66 31.40 14.57
C HIS A 85 13.82 31.68 13.32
N GLU A 86 13.62 32.96 13.00
CA GLU A 86 13.13 33.42 11.70
C GLU A 86 14.11 34.49 11.21
N VAL A 87 14.73 34.26 10.05
CA VAL A 87 15.76 35.14 9.49
C VAL A 87 15.38 35.55 8.07
N LEU A 88 15.32 36.86 7.83
CA LEU A 88 15.19 37.40 6.48
C LEU A 88 16.44 37.05 5.67
N ASN A 89 16.28 36.36 4.54
CA ASN A 89 17.40 35.98 3.68
C ASN A 89 17.90 37.21 2.90
N SER A 90 18.90 37.93 3.44
CA SER A 90 19.30 39.26 2.97
C SER A 90 20.15 39.31 1.68
N LYS A 91 20.20 38.22 0.88
CA LYS A 91 20.89 38.21 -0.43
C LYS A 91 19.92 38.60 -1.55
N ARG A 92 20.11 39.82 -2.07
CA ARG A 92 19.36 40.51 -3.16
C ARG A 92 18.86 39.62 -4.31
N PHE A 93 17.69 39.00 -4.17
CA PHE A 93 16.91 38.51 -5.30
C PHE A 93 15.43 38.75 -5.02
N THR A 94 14.69 39.19 -6.04
CA THR A 94 13.22 39.21 -5.99
C THR A 94 12.75 38.03 -6.83
N ILE A 95 12.12 37.04 -6.20
CA ILE A 95 11.38 36.00 -6.91
C ILE A 95 10.06 36.66 -7.31
N SER A 96 9.89 36.95 -8.60
CA SER A 96 8.63 37.43 -9.15
C SER A 96 7.81 36.23 -9.62
N THR A 97 6.52 36.23 -9.33
CA THR A 97 5.58 35.34 -10.00
C THR A 97 4.94 36.11 -11.15
N ASP A 98 4.76 35.44 -12.28
CA ASP A 98 3.95 35.99 -13.37
C ASP A 98 2.96 34.93 -13.85
N THR A 99 1.79 35.39 -14.28
CA THR A 99 0.72 34.55 -14.81
C THR A 99 0.61 34.82 -16.30
N PHE A 100 0.81 33.80 -17.11
CA PHE A 100 0.77 33.90 -18.55
C PHE A 100 0.01 32.72 -19.15
N GLU A 101 -0.48 32.91 -20.36
CA GLU A 101 -1.17 31.87 -21.09
C GLU A 101 -0.17 30.87 -21.67
N THR A 102 -0.33 29.61 -21.33
CA THR A 102 0.39 28.47 -21.94
C THR A 102 -0.34 27.98 -23.18
N LEU A 103 0.33 27.14 -23.98
CA LEU A 103 -0.24 26.53 -25.19
C LEU A 103 -1.36 25.54 -24.86
N TYR A 104 -1.18 24.74 -23.80
CA TYR A 104 -1.99 23.54 -23.55
C TYR A 104 -2.70 23.55 -22.20
N ASN A 105 -2.25 24.38 -21.25
CA ASN A 105 -2.73 24.37 -19.87
C ASN A 105 -3.42 25.69 -19.47
N GLY A 106 -3.82 26.52 -20.44
CA GLY A 106 -4.44 27.82 -20.18
C GLY A 106 -3.52 28.78 -19.41
N PHE A 107 -4.08 29.67 -18.61
CA PHE A 107 -3.29 30.59 -17.78
C PHE A 107 -2.64 29.85 -16.61
N GLN A 108 -1.32 29.94 -16.54
CA GLN A 108 -0.51 29.31 -15.51
C GLN A 108 0.43 30.32 -14.87
N THR A 109 0.80 30.05 -13.62
CA THR A 109 1.78 30.85 -12.88
C THR A 109 3.10 30.13 -12.84
N ALA A 110 4.18 30.84 -13.20
CA ALA A 110 5.54 30.35 -13.00
C ALA A 110 6.33 31.32 -12.11
N TYR A 111 7.33 30.77 -11.43
CA TYR A 111 8.27 31.54 -10.61
C TYR A 111 9.45 31.96 -11.46
N PHE A 112 9.79 33.24 -11.42
CA PHE A 112 10.92 33.83 -12.12
C PHE A 112 11.87 34.47 -11.10
N LYS A 113 13.16 34.39 -11.40
CA LYS A 113 14.17 35.17 -10.70
C LYS A 113 14.69 36.25 -11.63
N THR A 114 14.29 37.49 -11.39
CA THR A 114 14.83 38.63 -12.15
C THR A 114 16.05 39.19 -11.45
N GLU A 115 17.21 39.14 -12.09
CA GLU A 115 18.31 40.06 -11.74
C GLU A 115 17.98 41.43 -12.36
N LYS A 116 17.99 42.50 -11.56
CA LYS A 116 17.93 43.87 -12.10
C LYS A 116 19.22 44.16 -12.86
N THR A 117 19.27 43.81 -14.14
CA THR A 117 20.19 44.39 -15.11
C THR A 117 19.39 44.96 -16.27
N HIS A 118 19.05 46.25 -16.15
CA HIS A 118 19.00 47.10 -17.33
C HIS A 118 20.42 47.13 -17.89
N ASN A 119 20.68 46.43 -19.00
CA ASN A 119 21.84 46.72 -19.84
C ASN A 119 21.53 46.39 -21.30
N ILE A 120 21.21 47.46 -22.03
CA ILE A 120 21.38 47.62 -23.46
C ILE A 120 22.88 47.90 -23.70
N PHE A 121 23.61 46.98 -24.32
CA PHE A 121 24.91 47.20 -24.98
C PHE A 121 25.12 46.03 -25.98
N GLY A 122 25.53 46.16 -27.24
CA GLY A 122 25.94 47.29 -28.08
C GLY A 122 26.53 46.72 -29.40
N SER A 123 26.34 47.45 -30.51
CA SER A 123 27.10 47.41 -31.77
C SER A 123 27.64 46.06 -32.31
N SER A 124 26.77 45.22 -32.88
CA SER A 124 26.97 44.47 -34.14
C SER A 124 25.69 43.66 -34.41
N ASN A 125 25.34 43.44 -35.67
CA ASN A 125 24.02 42.98 -36.14
C ASN A 125 23.67 41.51 -35.81
N THR A 126 23.60 41.13 -34.53
CA THR A 126 23.04 39.84 -34.08
C THR A 126 22.27 40.05 -32.77
N TRP A 127 20.94 39.93 -32.84
CA TRP A 127 20.06 40.11 -31.69
C TRP A 127 19.81 38.76 -31.02
N TRP A 128 20.23 38.63 -29.75
CA TRP A 128 19.97 37.47 -28.89
C TRP A 128 19.18 37.97 -27.68
N ASN A 129 17.95 37.50 -27.49
CA ASN A 129 17.16 37.81 -26.29
C ASN A 129 17.29 36.66 -25.29
N TYR A 130 17.77 36.97 -24.08
CA TYR A 130 17.98 36.03 -22.98
C TYR A 130 16.81 36.11 -21.99
N LEU A 131 16.15 34.99 -21.73
CA LEU A 131 15.29 34.83 -20.55
C LEU A 131 16.09 34.05 -19.50
N TYR A 132 16.67 34.77 -18.54
CA TYR A 132 17.22 34.18 -17.32
C TYR A 132 16.08 33.89 -16.34
N GLY A 133 15.83 32.62 -16.07
CA GLY A 133 14.90 32.17 -15.03
C GLY A 133 15.61 31.21 -14.08
N GLN A 134 16.43 31.74 -13.16
CA GLN A 134 17.10 30.91 -12.15
C GLN A 134 16.11 30.41 -11.11
N VAL A 135 16.13 29.13 -10.78
CA VAL A 135 15.36 28.57 -9.66
C VAL A 135 16.32 28.42 -8.46
N GLY A 136 16.21 29.29 -7.45
CA GLY A 136 17.01 29.20 -6.20
C GLY A 136 16.37 28.24 -5.17
N ALA A 137 17.07 27.71 -4.16
CA ALA A 137 18.21 28.29 -3.46
C ALA A 137 19.14 27.27 -2.74
N GLY A 138 20.40 27.69 -2.52
CA GLY A 138 21.35 27.05 -1.60
C GLY A 138 22.82 27.10 -2.09
N THR A 139 23.68 27.85 -1.41
CA THR A 139 25.10 28.18 -1.69
C THR A 139 25.96 27.08 -2.36
N LEU A 140 26.69 27.47 -3.43
CA LEU A 140 27.47 26.70 -4.42
C LEU A 140 26.66 26.12 -5.60
N TYR A 141 26.77 26.80 -6.75
CA TYR A 141 26.44 26.40 -8.14
C TYR A 141 25.59 25.14 -8.33
N ALA A 142 24.29 25.28 -8.64
CA ALA A 142 23.50 24.31 -9.42
C ALA A 142 22.05 24.81 -9.60
N GLY A 143 21.55 24.88 -10.84
CA GLY A 143 20.13 24.98 -11.16
C GLY A 143 19.70 26.10 -12.11
N ASP A 144 20.48 26.42 -13.15
CA ASP A 144 20.00 27.36 -14.17
C ASP A 144 19.11 26.65 -15.21
N LEU A 145 17.81 26.93 -15.23
CA LEU A 145 17.00 26.80 -16.45
C LEU A 145 17.39 27.98 -17.37
N ASN A 146 18.47 27.81 -18.12
CA ASN A 146 18.90 28.79 -19.12
C ASN A 146 18.14 28.51 -20.43
N MET A 147 17.47 29.50 -21.00
CA MET A 147 16.81 29.38 -22.30
C MET A 147 17.59 30.16 -23.37
N TRP A 148 17.85 29.51 -24.51
CA TRP A 148 18.52 30.12 -25.67
C TRP A 148 17.59 30.11 -26.88
N TYR A 149 17.46 31.23 -27.57
CA TYR A 149 16.65 31.38 -28.78
C TYR A 149 17.37 32.29 -29.81
N LYS A 150 17.22 32.00 -31.11
CA LYS A 150 17.78 32.75 -32.24
C LYS A 150 16.66 33.53 -32.96
N GLU A 151 16.75 34.86 -33.02
CA GLU A 151 15.93 35.71 -33.91
C GLU A 151 16.41 35.56 -35.36
N ASP A 152 15.83 34.64 -36.12
CA ASP A 152 15.87 34.69 -37.59
C ASP A 152 14.42 34.89 -38.09
N ASP A 153 13.97 36.15 -38.09
CA ASP A 153 13.17 36.82 -39.14
C ASP A 153 12.37 38.01 -38.58
N SER A 154 12.70 39.21 -39.08
CA SER A 154 11.90 40.45 -39.15
C SER A 154 11.12 40.92 -37.89
N PRO A 155 11.47 42.08 -37.29
CA PRO A 155 10.80 42.65 -36.12
C PRO A 155 9.44 43.31 -36.41
N SER A 156 8.79 43.02 -37.54
CA SER A 156 7.47 43.56 -37.85
C SER A 156 6.41 42.47 -37.94
N GLN A 157 5.63 42.36 -36.85
CA GLN A 157 4.33 41.68 -36.72
C GLN A 157 4.36 40.16 -36.41
N ASN A 158 4.62 39.79 -35.15
CA ASN A 158 3.86 38.77 -34.38
C ASN A 158 4.44 38.50 -32.97
N SER A 159 4.56 39.54 -32.16
CA SER A 159 5.12 39.48 -30.79
C SER A 159 4.23 38.79 -29.73
N HIS A 160 3.06 38.23 -30.09
CA HIS A 160 2.12 37.63 -29.13
C HIS A 160 2.07 36.08 -29.13
N PHE A 161 2.51 35.42 -30.20
CA PHE A 161 2.54 33.95 -30.27
C PHE A 161 3.86 33.36 -29.72
N MET A 162 4.94 34.14 -29.76
CA MET A 162 6.31 33.72 -29.41
C MET A 162 6.59 33.66 -27.89
N THR A 163 5.72 34.23 -27.04
CA THR A 163 5.80 34.12 -25.57
C THR A 163 5.13 32.86 -25.02
N LYS A 164 4.06 32.36 -25.67
CA LYS A 164 3.30 31.20 -25.16
C LYS A 164 4.09 29.91 -25.19
N ILE A 165 4.81 29.63 -26.29
CA ILE A 165 5.61 28.39 -26.43
C ILE A 165 6.73 28.36 -25.38
N VAL A 166 7.51 29.44 -25.31
CA VAL A 166 8.62 29.62 -24.36
C VAL A 166 8.10 29.53 -22.92
N GLY A 167 7.00 30.22 -22.61
CA GLY A 167 6.36 30.15 -21.31
C GLY A 167 5.86 28.75 -20.97
N SER A 168 5.31 28.01 -21.94
CA SER A 168 4.80 26.64 -21.74
C SER A 168 5.92 25.67 -21.41
N ALA A 169 7.00 25.70 -22.19
CA ALA A 169 8.17 24.86 -21.94
C ALA A 169 8.82 25.20 -20.59
N TYR A 170 8.96 26.49 -20.27
CA TYR A 170 9.49 26.94 -18.99
C TYR A 170 8.66 26.45 -17.81
N TRP A 171 7.33 26.64 -17.88
CA TRP A 171 6.42 26.20 -16.85
C TRP A 171 6.44 24.67 -16.70
N ALA A 172 6.36 23.92 -17.80
CA ALA A 172 6.43 22.46 -17.78
C ALA A 172 7.75 21.96 -17.17
N GLY A 173 8.89 22.54 -17.55
CA GLY A 173 10.20 22.23 -16.96
C GLY A 173 10.27 22.56 -15.46
N GLN A 174 9.66 23.66 -15.03
CA GLN A 174 9.55 23.99 -13.62
C GLN A 174 8.66 22.99 -12.86
N ARG A 175 7.58 22.49 -13.46
CA ARG A 175 6.74 21.43 -12.86
C ARG A 175 7.51 20.11 -12.73
N ALA A 176 8.28 19.72 -13.75
CA ALA A 176 9.15 18.56 -13.69
C ALA A 176 10.19 18.69 -12.56
N TYR A 177 10.89 19.82 -12.49
CA TYR A 177 11.83 20.12 -11.40
C TYR A 177 11.18 19.97 -10.02
N LEU A 178 10.03 20.63 -9.80
CA LEU A 178 9.33 20.59 -8.51
C LEU A 178 8.87 19.17 -8.17
N TYR A 179 8.44 18.39 -9.16
CA TYR A 179 8.05 17.00 -8.97
C TYR A 179 9.21 16.16 -8.43
N PHE A 180 10.35 16.13 -9.14
CA PHE A 180 11.50 15.34 -8.71
C PHE A 180 12.09 15.83 -7.39
N LYS A 181 12.20 17.15 -7.19
CA LYS A 181 12.80 17.72 -5.98
C LYS A 181 11.92 17.52 -4.75
N ASN A 182 10.64 17.85 -4.85
CA ASN A 182 9.78 17.95 -3.67
C ASN A 182 8.95 16.67 -3.43
N ILE A 183 8.56 15.96 -4.49
CA ILE A 183 7.69 14.78 -4.38
C ILE A 183 8.52 13.51 -4.29
N LEU A 184 9.52 13.37 -5.16
CA LEU A 184 10.43 12.20 -5.13
C LEU A 184 11.63 12.37 -4.20
N SER A 185 11.82 13.56 -3.62
CA SER A 185 12.92 13.89 -2.69
C SER A 185 14.29 13.50 -3.24
N ALA A 186 14.47 13.67 -4.56
CA ALA A 186 15.60 13.16 -5.31
C ALA A 186 16.89 13.90 -4.94
N PRO A 187 17.90 13.25 -4.33
CA PRO A 187 18.95 14.01 -3.66
C PRO A 187 20.30 13.92 -4.41
N ASN A 188 21.13 14.98 -4.38
CA ASN A 188 22.42 15.11 -5.12
C ASN A 188 22.29 15.17 -6.66
N ILE A 189 21.39 15.98 -7.20
CA ILE A 189 21.17 16.14 -8.65
C ILE A 189 21.74 17.46 -9.15
N ASN A 190 22.31 17.44 -10.36
CA ASN A 190 22.43 18.67 -11.14
C ASN A 190 21.06 19.05 -11.72
N TRP A 191 20.30 19.88 -11.02
CA TRP A 191 18.96 20.31 -11.43
C TRP A 191 18.92 21.23 -12.65
N SER A 192 20.08 21.69 -13.13
CA SER A 192 20.15 22.61 -14.26
C SER A 192 19.91 21.83 -15.56
N VAL A 193 18.96 22.24 -16.36
CA VAL A 193 18.83 21.78 -17.75
C VAL A 193 18.43 22.96 -18.63
N VAL A 194 18.99 23.03 -19.82
CA VAL A 194 18.73 24.13 -20.75
C VAL A 194 17.53 23.77 -21.64
N LEU A 195 16.49 24.59 -21.69
CA LEU A 195 15.37 24.39 -22.60
C LEU A 195 15.58 25.20 -23.88
N ARG A 196 15.48 24.56 -25.06
CA ARG A 196 15.69 25.20 -26.36
C ARG A 196 14.58 24.86 -27.36
N ALA A 197 13.82 25.88 -27.77
CA ALA A 197 12.90 25.78 -28.91
C ALA A 197 13.70 25.78 -30.23
N ASN A 198 13.40 24.89 -31.16
CA ASN A 198 14.12 24.82 -32.43
C ASN A 198 13.20 24.71 -33.67
N THR A 199 13.69 25.20 -34.80
CA THR A 199 13.03 25.21 -36.12
C THR A 199 13.84 24.39 -37.13
N ASP A 200 13.97 23.08 -36.90
CA ASP A 200 14.38 22.04 -37.87
C ASP A 200 15.87 21.63 -38.03
N TYR A 201 16.88 22.33 -37.50
CA TYR A 201 18.29 21.97 -37.81
C TYR A 201 19.02 21.04 -36.81
N ASP A 202 18.62 20.96 -35.54
CA ASP A 202 19.33 20.16 -34.52
C ASP A 202 18.55 18.89 -34.05
N LEU A 203 17.34 18.66 -34.58
CA LEU A 203 16.54 17.46 -34.26
C LEU A 203 16.47 16.56 -35.50
N PRO A 204 16.59 15.23 -35.36
CA PRO A 204 16.20 14.30 -36.42
C PRO A 204 14.77 14.57 -36.91
N SER A 205 14.48 14.26 -38.17
CA SER A 205 13.20 14.58 -38.81
C SER A 205 12.00 13.93 -38.11
N ASP A 206 12.22 12.77 -37.51
CA ASP A 206 11.27 11.92 -36.79
C ASP A 206 11.17 12.23 -35.28
N GLU A 207 12.09 13.01 -34.71
CA GLU A 207 12.11 13.32 -33.27
C GLU A 207 11.30 14.57 -32.92
N VAL A 208 10.41 14.49 -31.92
CA VAL A 208 9.57 15.63 -31.50
C VAL A 208 10.30 16.51 -30.49
N ALA A 209 11.10 15.91 -29.62
CA ALA A 209 12.03 16.55 -28.70
C ALA A 209 13.20 15.59 -28.40
N LEU A 210 14.25 16.08 -27.75
CA LEU A 210 15.34 15.23 -27.24
C LEU A 210 16.03 15.87 -26.04
N TYR A 211 16.50 15.04 -25.11
CA TYR A 211 17.52 15.38 -24.13
C TYR A 211 18.92 15.03 -24.64
N ASN A 212 19.81 16.01 -24.66
CA ASN A 212 21.21 15.84 -25.00
C ASN A 212 22.07 15.89 -23.73
N PRO A 213 22.61 14.75 -23.25
CA PRO A 213 23.41 14.71 -22.01
C PRO A 213 24.73 15.47 -22.14
N THR A 214 25.37 15.45 -23.32
CA THR A 214 26.66 16.13 -23.54
C THR A 214 26.59 17.65 -23.35
N SER A 215 25.50 18.25 -23.80
CA SER A 215 25.27 19.70 -23.68
C SER A 215 24.32 20.07 -22.55
N ASN A 216 23.75 19.06 -21.88
CA ASN A 216 22.74 19.16 -20.84
C ASN A 216 21.55 20.04 -21.24
N ARG A 217 20.94 19.72 -22.39
CA ARG A 217 19.85 20.50 -22.99
C ARG A 217 18.68 19.62 -23.39
N ILE A 218 17.48 20.12 -23.17
CA ILE A 218 16.25 19.64 -23.80
C ILE A 218 15.98 20.52 -25.02
N ILE A 219 15.93 19.90 -26.19
CA ILE A 219 15.65 20.54 -27.47
C ILE A 219 14.27 20.07 -27.91
N TYR A 220 13.36 21.00 -28.20
CA TYR A 220 11.99 20.65 -28.61
C TYR A 220 11.61 21.33 -29.92
N SER A 221 10.84 20.60 -30.73
CA SER A 221 10.44 21.05 -32.07
C SER A 221 9.35 22.12 -32.04
N ARG A 222 9.32 22.91 -33.11
CA ARG A 222 8.27 23.87 -33.40
C ARG A 222 7.49 23.43 -34.63
N ASP A 223 6.17 23.44 -34.50
CA ASP A 223 5.19 23.27 -35.57
C ASP A 223 5.56 22.30 -36.72
N LYS A 224 5.91 21.04 -36.42
CA LYS A 224 6.17 20.04 -37.47
C LYS A 224 4.87 19.69 -38.24
N PRO A 225 4.95 19.07 -39.44
CA PRO A 225 3.76 18.68 -40.20
C PRO A 225 2.77 17.79 -39.44
N PHE A 226 3.28 16.93 -38.55
CA PHE A 226 2.49 15.96 -37.78
C PHE A 226 2.26 16.34 -36.31
N CYS A 227 2.99 17.32 -35.78
CA CYS A 227 2.92 17.73 -34.38
C CYS A 227 2.91 19.26 -34.24
N ARG A 228 2.22 19.78 -33.22
CA ARG A 228 2.25 21.20 -32.81
C ARG A 228 3.58 21.50 -32.12
N ASP A 229 3.74 22.69 -31.56
CA ASP A 229 4.92 23.03 -30.76
C ASP A 229 5.08 22.07 -29.58
N ALA A 230 6.22 21.38 -29.49
CA ALA A 230 6.49 20.30 -28.53
C ALA A 230 6.82 20.80 -27.12
N ALA A 231 5.99 21.70 -26.59
CA ALA A 231 6.18 22.38 -25.31
C ALA A 231 5.05 22.04 -24.31
N SER A 232 4.57 20.80 -24.33
CA SER A 232 3.58 20.24 -23.41
C SER A 232 4.22 19.57 -22.18
N VAL A 233 3.43 19.32 -21.14
CA VAL A 233 3.91 18.79 -19.86
C VAL A 233 4.46 17.38 -20.00
N ASP A 234 3.80 16.54 -20.78
CA ASP A 234 4.21 15.17 -21.09
C ASP A 234 5.53 15.13 -21.87
N ILE A 235 5.67 15.90 -22.95
CA ILE A 235 6.89 15.92 -23.77
C ILE A 235 8.07 16.50 -22.97
N ILE A 236 7.91 17.69 -22.37
CA ILE A 236 9.01 18.29 -21.59
C ILE A 236 9.32 17.44 -20.34
N GLY A 237 8.30 16.84 -19.71
CA GLY A 237 8.47 15.92 -18.59
C GLY A 237 9.22 14.64 -18.97
N HIS A 238 8.97 14.11 -20.17
CA HIS A 238 9.65 12.94 -20.71
C HIS A 238 11.14 13.23 -20.93
N GLU A 239 11.47 14.34 -21.58
CA GLU A 239 12.87 14.74 -21.77
C GLU A 239 13.59 15.04 -20.45
N TYR A 240 12.85 15.56 -19.45
CA TYR A 240 13.38 15.70 -18.09
C TYR A 240 13.59 14.33 -17.42
N GLY A 241 12.77 13.33 -17.74
CA GLY A 241 12.95 11.94 -17.34
C GLY A 241 14.28 11.36 -17.80
N HIS A 242 14.68 11.60 -19.05
CA HIS A 242 16.01 11.22 -19.55
C HIS A 242 17.12 11.90 -18.76
N HIS A 243 16.98 13.20 -18.48
CA HIS A 243 17.93 13.93 -17.66
C HIS A 243 18.09 13.29 -16.27
N ILE A 244 17.00 12.87 -15.62
CA ILE A 244 17.08 12.21 -14.32
C ILE A 244 17.72 10.82 -14.43
N SER A 245 17.34 10.03 -15.43
CA SER A 245 17.92 8.70 -15.65
C SER A 245 19.43 8.75 -15.91
N ASP A 246 19.91 9.77 -16.62
CA ASP A 246 21.34 10.01 -16.88
C ASP A 246 22.15 10.23 -15.60
N GLN A 247 21.51 10.78 -14.56
CA GLN A 247 22.18 11.08 -13.29
C GLN A 247 22.10 9.92 -12.27
N TYR A 248 21.15 9.00 -12.39
CA TYR A 248 20.88 7.95 -11.38
C TYR A 248 21.16 6.52 -11.83
N THR A 249 21.22 6.27 -13.12
CA THR A 249 21.51 4.93 -13.64
C THR A 249 23.02 4.71 -13.75
N ASN A 250 23.47 3.46 -13.68
CA ASN A 250 24.89 3.11 -13.84
C ASN A 250 25.20 2.81 -15.32
N GLY A 251 24.96 3.80 -16.18
CA GLY A 251 25.30 3.74 -17.61
C GLY A 251 24.16 3.39 -18.57
N LEU A 252 22.93 3.18 -18.10
CA LEU A 252 21.77 2.89 -18.96
C LEU A 252 21.38 4.07 -19.88
N SER A 253 21.82 5.29 -19.53
CA SER A 253 21.60 6.48 -20.37
C SER A 253 22.74 6.75 -21.35
N ASP A 254 23.74 5.87 -21.41
CA ASP A 254 24.80 6.00 -22.41
C ASP A 254 24.21 5.81 -23.82
N PRO A 255 24.55 6.65 -24.82
CA PRO A 255 24.01 6.52 -26.17
C PRO A 255 24.22 5.15 -26.81
N SER A 256 25.25 4.40 -26.39
CA SER A 256 25.51 3.04 -26.87
C SER A 256 24.68 1.95 -26.19
N SER A 257 24.01 2.26 -25.08
CA SER A 257 22.98 1.41 -24.45
C SER A 257 21.57 1.68 -24.96
N TYR A 258 21.37 2.77 -25.71
CA TYR A 258 20.08 3.18 -26.25
C TYR A 258 19.71 2.38 -27.51
N HIS A 259 19.50 1.08 -27.31
CA HIS A 259 19.02 0.15 -28.31
C HIS A 259 18.22 -1.01 -27.66
N ASP A 260 17.43 -1.71 -28.47
CA ASP A 260 16.64 -2.89 -28.09
C ASP A 260 15.88 -2.68 -26.76
N GLU A 261 15.96 -3.63 -25.81
CA GLU A 261 15.25 -3.53 -24.53
C GLU A 261 15.81 -2.44 -23.60
N SER A 262 17.12 -2.19 -23.58
CA SER A 262 17.71 -1.19 -22.69
C SER A 262 17.27 0.22 -23.09
N GLY A 263 17.19 0.50 -24.39
CA GLY A 263 16.61 1.74 -24.91
C GLY A 263 15.10 1.80 -24.67
N ALA A 264 14.35 0.72 -24.92
CA ALA A 264 12.91 0.68 -24.65
C ALA A 264 12.58 0.87 -23.16
N LEU A 265 13.45 0.38 -22.28
CA LEU A 265 13.36 0.58 -20.84
C LEU A 265 13.56 2.06 -20.49
N LEU A 266 14.59 2.70 -21.06
CA LEU A 266 14.86 4.12 -20.82
C LEU A 266 13.69 5.01 -21.29
N GLU A 267 13.14 4.73 -22.47
CA GLU A 267 11.95 5.39 -23.01
C GLU A 267 10.72 5.22 -22.10
N GLY A 268 10.48 3.98 -21.63
CA GLY A 268 9.39 3.69 -20.71
C GLY A 268 9.54 4.41 -19.37
N ILE A 269 10.76 4.49 -18.82
CA ILE A 269 11.02 5.24 -17.59
C ILE A 269 10.73 6.73 -17.77
N SER A 270 11.16 7.33 -18.89
CA SER A 270 10.86 8.73 -19.22
C SER A 270 9.36 8.98 -19.35
N ASP A 271 8.63 8.09 -20.03
CA ASP A 271 7.16 8.13 -20.12
C ASP A 271 6.50 8.04 -18.74
N ILE A 272 6.95 7.15 -17.86
CA ILE A 272 6.41 7.01 -16.50
C ILE A 272 6.56 8.31 -15.71
N PHE A 273 7.71 8.97 -15.81
CA PHE A 273 7.93 10.22 -15.10
C PHE A 273 7.09 11.36 -15.67
N ALA A 274 7.05 11.51 -17.00
CA ALA A 274 6.21 12.47 -17.68
C ALA A 274 4.75 12.36 -17.23
N ARG A 275 4.24 11.14 -17.25
CA ARG A 275 2.91 10.73 -16.81
C ARG A 275 2.62 11.12 -15.37
N ALA A 276 3.58 10.92 -14.46
CA ALA A 276 3.44 11.25 -13.06
C ALA A 276 3.50 12.77 -12.80
N ILE A 277 4.32 13.50 -13.55
CA ILE A 277 4.37 14.97 -13.54
C ILE A 277 3.04 15.55 -14.04
N GLN A 278 2.53 15.05 -15.15
CA GLN A 278 1.26 15.50 -15.71
C GLN A 278 0.09 15.22 -14.77
N TYR A 279 0.04 14.04 -14.15
CA TYR A 279 -0.93 13.73 -13.09
C TYR A 279 -0.83 14.71 -11.90
N ASN A 280 0.38 15.08 -11.49
CA ASN A 280 0.57 16.06 -10.41
C ASN A 280 0.10 17.47 -10.78
N VAL A 281 0.17 17.84 -12.05
CA VAL A 281 -0.25 19.13 -12.57
C VAL A 281 -1.77 19.19 -12.75
N GLU A 282 -2.38 18.14 -13.28
CA GLU A 282 -3.75 18.17 -13.81
C GLU A 282 -4.75 17.33 -13.01
N GLY A 283 -4.28 16.46 -12.11
CA GLY A 283 -5.11 15.46 -11.45
C GLY A 283 -5.47 14.30 -12.40
N TYR A 284 -6.50 13.52 -12.05
CA TYR A 284 -6.96 12.43 -12.91
C TYR A 284 -7.86 12.94 -14.04
N ASN A 285 -7.41 12.77 -15.28
CA ASN A 285 -8.20 12.96 -16.51
C ASN A 285 -7.86 11.82 -17.46
N GLU A 286 -8.73 10.83 -17.65
CA GLU A 286 -8.43 9.61 -18.41
C GLU A 286 -7.80 9.83 -19.80
N HIS A 287 -8.14 10.92 -20.50
CA HIS A 287 -7.70 11.17 -21.88
C HIS A 287 -6.28 11.73 -22.00
N ARG A 288 -5.92 12.70 -21.15
CA ARG A 288 -4.55 13.29 -21.07
C ARG A 288 -3.64 12.51 -20.14
N ILE A 289 -4.35 11.94 -19.20
CA ILE A 289 -4.10 10.79 -18.42
C ILE A 289 -3.25 9.74 -19.12
N GLU A 290 -3.94 8.86 -19.84
CA GLU A 290 -3.48 7.52 -20.20
C GLU A 290 -2.72 7.46 -21.53
N THR A 291 -2.30 8.61 -22.06
CA THR A 291 -1.59 8.74 -23.34
C THR A 291 -0.33 9.59 -23.22
N MET A 292 0.51 9.52 -24.25
CA MET A 292 1.61 10.46 -24.48
C MET A 292 1.40 11.16 -25.82
N GLY A 293 1.54 12.48 -25.85
CA GLY A 293 1.53 13.32 -27.04
C GLY A 293 0.16 13.87 -27.43
N GLU A 294 -0.89 13.72 -26.61
CA GLU A 294 -2.26 14.12 -26.97
C GLU A 294 -2.43 15.62 -27.26
N ASP A 295 -1.63 16.46 -26.60
CA ASP A 295 -1.67 17.91 -26.80
C ASP A 295 -0.93 18.34 -28.07
N VAL A 296 0.07 17.55 -28.48
CA VAL A 296 1.02 17.93 -29.53
C VAL A 296 0.67 17.28 -30.86
N ILE A 297 0.22 16.02 -30.89
CA ILE A 297 -0.09 15.32 -32.15
C ILE A 297 -1.36 15.89 -32.80
N LYS A 298 -1.28 16.23 -34.11
CA LYS A 298 -2.36 17.00 -34.79
C LYS A 298 -3.46 16.14 -35.42
N ASN A 299 -3.07 15.16 -36.24
CA ASN A 299 -3.95 14.59 -37.26
C ASN A 299 -4.04 13.06 -37.25
N ASP A 300 -3.10 12.39 -36.61
CA ASP A 300 -3.07 10.93 -36.53
C ASP A 300 -2.77 10.48 -35.11
N PRO A 301 -3.80 10.12 -34.31
CA PRO A 301 -3.62 9.62 -32.95
C PRO A 301 -2.68 8.42 -32.86
N LYS A 302 -2.42 7.70 -33.95
CA LYS A 302 -1.46 6.58 -33.97
C LYS A 302 -0.01 7.01 -33.75
N LEU A 303 0.29 8.31 -33.82
CA LEU A 303 1.61 8.84 -33.44
C LEU A 303 1.75 9.03 -31.92
N MET A 304 0.66 8.88 -31.17
CA MET A 304 0.66 8.90 -29.71
C MET A 304 0.97 7.52 -29.14
N ARG A 305 1.25 7.45 -27.85
CA ARG A 305 1.38 6.18 -27.11
C ARG A 305 0.24 6.05 -26.10
N SER A 306 -0.12 4.81 -25.75
CA SER A 306 -1.10 4.52 -24.70
C SER A 306 -0.47 3.71 -23.58
N PHE A 307 -0.76 4.11 -22.35
CA PHE A 307 -0.47 3.33 -21.14
C PHE A 307 -1.56 2.26 -20.90
N ARG A 308 -2.82 2.60 -21.16
CA ARG A 308 -3.95 1.72 -20.89
C ARG A 308 -4.10 0.59 -21.91
N ASP A 309 -3.97 0.92 -23.18
CA ASP A 309 -4.16 -0.01 -24.29
C ASP A 309 -3.10 0.28 -25.38
N PRO A 310 -1.83 -0.12 -25.15
CA PRO A 310 -0.76 0.06 -26.13
C PRO A 310 -1.09 -0.50 -27.51
N ASN A 311 -1.88 -1.58 -27.58
CA ASN A 311 -2.29 -2.18 -28.84
C ASN A 311 -3.15 -1.24 -29.72
N SER A 312 -3.78 -0.21 -29.12
CA SER A 312 -4.64 0.74 -29.83
C SER A 312 -3.91 1.94 -30.45
N LEU A 313 -2.75 2.34 -29.92
CA LEU A 313 -1.99 3.53 -30.32
C LEU A 313 -0.53 3.20 -30.59
N GLY A 314 0.17 4.10 -31.27
CA GLY A 314 1.52 3.86 -31.77
C GLY A 314 1.51 3.15 -33.12
N PHE A 315 2.67 3.15 -33.77
CA PHE A 315 2.88 2.44 -35.02
C PHE A 315 4.35 2.10 -35.21
N HIS A 316 4.62 1.06 -35.99
CA HIS A 316 5.98 0.69 -36.38
C HIS A 316 5.98 -0.11 -37.69
N PHE A 317 7.15 -0.30 -38.29
CA PHE A 317 7.30 -1.09 -39.52
C PHE A 317 8.07 -2.36 -39.23
N GLU A 318 7.48 -3.53 -39.46
CA GLU A 318 8.17 -4.82 -39.25
C GLU A 318 9.10 -5.16 -40.44
N GLY A 319 10.38 -5.42 -40.15
CA GLY A 319 11.36 -5.77 -41.18
C GLY A 319 11.55 -4.67 -42.23
N SER A 320 11.50 -5.04 -43.52
CA SER A 320 11.54 -4.11 -44.65
C SER A 320 10.15 -3.75 -45.18
N SER A 321 9.08 -4.04 -44.43
CA SER A 321 7.69 -3.74 -44.83
C SER A 321 7.48 -2.24 -45.00
N SER A 322 6.81 -1.86 -46.10
CA SER A 322 6.32 -0.49 -46.31
C SER A 322 4.93 -0.24 -45.71
N THR A 323 4.29 -1.28 -45.15
CA THR A 323 3.00 -1.17 -44.47
C THR A 323 3.22 -1.07 -42.97
N PRO A 324 2.77 0.01 -42.31
CA PRO A 324 2.92 0.16 -40.87
C PRO A 324 1.96 -0.79 -40.13
N LEU A 325 2.48 -1.44 -39.11
CA LEU A 325 1.70 -2.08 -38.06
C LEU A 325 1.26 -0.98 -37.09
N ASN A 326 -0.02 -0.95 -36.72
CA ASN A 326 -0.51 -0.03 -35.70
C ASN A 326 -0.55 -0.76 -34.36
N GLY A 327 -0.20 -0.07 -33.29
CA GLY A 327 -0.09 -0.61 -31.94
C GLY A 327 1.36 -0.70 -31.46
N GLN A 328 1.50 -0.60 -30.15
CA GLN A 328 2.67 -1.00 -29.37
C GLN A 328 2.32 -2.26 -28.56
N PRO A 329 3.30 -3.10 -28.19
CA PRO A 329 3.07 -4.27 -27.35
C PRO A 329 2.63 -3.87 -25.94
N ASP A 330 1.62 -4.56 -25.41
CA ASP A 330 1.25 -4.53 -23.99
C ASP A 330 1.85 -5.71 -23.20
N THR A 331 2.33 -6.73 -23.92
CA THR A 331 2.89 -7.97 -23.40
C THR A 331 4.29 -8.20 -24.01
N TYR A 332 5.26 -8.54 -23.17
CA TYR A 332 6.62 -8.88 -23.58
C TYR A 332 6.63 -10.05 -24.56
N GLU A 333 7.31 -9.88 -25.69
CA GLU A 333 7.31 -10.81 -26.83
C GLU A 333 5.92 -11.16 -27.43
N GLY A 334 4.87 -10.44 -27.03
CA GLY A 334 3.49 -10.63 -27.47
C GLY A 334 3.15 -9.98 -28.81
N LEU A 335 1.87 -9.62 -28.96
CA LEU A 335 1.34 -8.90 -30.10
C LEU A 335 2.05 -7.54 -30.23
N TYR A 336 2.36 -7.15 -31.47
CA TYR A 336 3.03 -5.89 -31.80
C TYR A 336 4.45 -5.70 -31.23
N PHE A 337 5.03 -6.75 -30.61
CA PHE A 337 6.41 -6.70 -30.12
C PHE A 337 7.41 -6.65 -31.28
N PHE A 338 8.27 -5.64 -31.28
CA PHE A 338 9.19 -5.34 -32.37
C PHE A 338 10.51 -6.12 -32.25
N ARG A 339 10.96 -6.69 -33.38
CA ARG A 339 12.17 -7.56 -33.46
C ARG A 339 13.17 -7.15 -34.56
N GLY A 340 13.04 -5.92 -35.09
CA GLY A 340 13.90 -5.41 -36.16
C GLY A 340 15.00 -4.47 -35.64
N TYR A 341 15.72 -3.81 -36.55
CA TYR A 341 16.78 -2.84 -36.21
C TYR A 341 16.32 -1.37 -36.31
N ALA A 342 15.16 -1.11 -36.90
CA ALA A 342 14.62 0.24 -37.02
C ALA A 342 14.33 0.83 -35.62
N ASN A 343 14.36 2.16 -35.51
CA ASN A 343 14.12 2.85 -34.23
C ASN A 343 15.00 2.27 -33.10
N ASN A 344 16.29 2.07 -33.40
CA ASN A 344 17.27 1.49 -32.47
C ASN A 344 16.85 0.14 -31.87
N GLY A 345 16.17 -0.74 -32.61
CA GLY A 345 15.62 -1.97 -32.01
C GLY A 345 14.22 -1.80 -31.41
N GLY A 346 13.49 -0.77 -31.85
CA GLY A 346 12.12 -0.49 -31.44
C GLY A 346 12.00 0.10 -30.04
N VAL A 347 12.91 0.99 -29.66
CA VAL A 347 12.92 1.59 -28.31
C VAL A 347 11.62 2.34 -28.00
N HIS A 348 11.09 3.09 -28.97
CA HIS A 348 9.80 3.78 -28.85
C HIS A 348 8.60 2.90 -29.20
N VAL A 349 8.80 1.60 -29.42
CA VAL A 349 7.74 0.63 -29.69
C VAL A 349 7.58 -0.28 -28.47
N ASN A 350 8.65 -0.99 -28.12
CA ASN A 350 8.66 -1.97 -27.05
C ASN A 350 8.54 -1.32 -25.66
N ASN A 351 8.73 0.00 -25.52
CA ASN A 351 8.40 0.73 -24.30
C ASN A 351 6.90 0.66 -23.92
N GLY A 352 6.02 0.29 -24.87
CA GLY A 352 4.61 -0.02 -24.61
C GLY A 352 4.41 -1.04 -23.48
N VAL A 353 5.31 -2.02 -23.35
CA VAL A 353 5.27 -3.03 -22.27
C VAL A 353 5.47 -2.36 -20.91
N ILE A 354 6.40 -1.42 -20.82
CA ILE A 354 6.72 -0.66 -19.60
C ILE A 354 5.59 0.32 -19.26
N ASN A 355 5.02 0.96 -20.27
CA ASN A 355 3.87 1.86 -20.12
C ASN A 355 2.64 1.10 -19.60
N HIS A 356 2.34 -0.07 -20.15
CA HIS A 356 1.23 -0.90 -19.68
C HIS A 356 1.45 -1.46 -18.28
N TRP A 357 2.68 -1.88 -17.99
CA TRP A 357 3.07 -2.31 -16.65
C TRP A 357 2.77 -1.21 -15.62
N MET A 358 3.17 0.03 -15.90
CA MET A 358 2.92 1.15 -15.00
C MET A 358 1.42 1.49 -14.87
N TYR A 359 0.65 1.38 -15.96
CA TYR A 359 -0.81 1.52 -15.91
C TYR A 359 -1.44 0.52 -14.95
N LEU A 360 -1.13 -0.78 -15.12
CA LEU A 360 -1.66 -1.84 -14.26
C LEU A 360 -1.24 -1.66 -12.81
N LEU A 361 0.03 -1.30 -12.56
CA LEU A 361 0.51 -1.01 -11.21
C LEU A 361 -0.23 0.16 -10.57
N SER A 362 -0.52 1.21 -11.34
CA SER A 362 -1.13 2.44 -10.83
C SER A 362 -2.65 2.30 -10.62
N MET A 363 -3.35 1.82 -11.65
CA MET A 363 -4.82 1.81 -11.74
C MET A 363 -5.42 0.46 -11.37
N GLY A 364 -4.64 -0.61 -11.45
CA GLY A 364 -5.13 -1.98 -11.36
C GLY A 364 -5.76 -2.47 -12.67
N GLY A 365 -6.12 -3.75 -12.68
CA GLY A 365 -6.72 -4.41 -13.83
C GLY A 365 -6.68 -5.93 -13.70
N SER A 366 -7.53 -6.61 -14.46
CA SER A 366 -7.55 -8.07 -14.53
C SER A 366 -7.88 -8.53 -15.95
N GLY A 367 -7.27 -9.61 -16.40
CA GLY A 367 -7.47 -10.13 -17.75
C GLY A 367 -6.48 -11.24 -18.06
N ASN A 368 -6.35 -11.55 -19.34
CA ASN A 368 -5.29 -12.43 -19.85
C ASN A 368 -4.33 -11.59 -20.69
N ASN A 369 -3.04 -11.87 -20.59
CA ASN A 369 -2.05 -11.34 -21.53
C ASN A 369 -1.96 -12.19 -22.81
N ASP A 370 -1.12 -11.78 -23.75
CA ASP A 370 -0.97 -12.46 -25.04
C ASP A 370 -0.47 -13.91 -24.94
N HIS A 371 0.14 -14.27 -23.81
CA HIS A 371 0.56 -15.64 -23.50
C HIS A 371 -0.54 -16.50 -22.88
N GLY A 372 -1.76 -15.95 -22.73
CA GLY A 372 -2.89 -16.63 -22.11
C GLY A 372 -2.81 -16.72 -20.57
N THR A 373 -1.89 -15.99 -19.94
CA THR A 373 -1.75 -15.98 -18.48
C THR A 373 -2.77 -15.01 -17.88
N TYR A 374 -3.63 -15.52 -17.00
CA TYR A 374 -4.55 -14.68 -16.24
C TYR A 374 -3.80 -13.88 -15.17
N TYR A 375 -4.13 -12.61 -15.04
CA TYR A 375 -3.60 -11.73 -14.01
C TYR A 375 -4.71 -10.93 -13.30
N ASN A 376 -4.42 -10.51 -12.08
CA ASN A 376 -5.23 -9.58 -11.32
C ASN A 376 -4.31 -8.66 -10.49
N VAL A 377 -4.36 -7.36 -10.78
CA VAL A 377 -3.55 -6.32 -10.16
C VAL A 377 -4.49 -5.34 -9.45
N ASN A 378 -4.36 -5.21 -8.15
CA ASN A 378 -4.87 -4.07 -7.39
C ASN A 378 -3.91 -2.89 -7.57
N GLY A 379 -4.42 -1.75 -8.02
CA GLY A 379 -3.62 -0.53 -8.22
C GLY A 379 -3.11 0.06 -6.90
N ILE A 380 -1.88 0.58 -6.91
CA ILE A 380 -1.25 1.25 -5.77
C ILE A 380 -1.16 2.78 -5.95
N GLY A 381 -1.58 3.29 -7.11
CA GLY A 381 -1.50 4.71 -7.48
C GLY A 381 -0.16 5.11 -8.11
N ILE A 382 -0.24 6.07 -9.03
CA ILE A 382 0.87 6.61 -9.83
C ILE A 382 2.00 7.20 -8.97
N ASP A 383 1.68 7.90 -7.87
CA ASP A 383 2.70 8.49 -6.99
C ASP A 383 3.57 7.42 -6.32
N LYS A 384 2.96 6.31 -5.85
CA LYS A 384 3.71 5.20 -5.26
C LYS A 384 4.55 4.47 -6.31
N GLY A 385 3.98 4.23 -7.50
CA GLY A 385 4.70 3.56 -8.58
C GLY A 385 5.87 4.38 -9.11
N ALA A 386 5.70 5.69 -9.35
CA ALA A 386 6.78 6.58 -9.75
C ALA A 386 7.89 6.65 -8.70
N LYS A 387 7.54 6.65 -7.41
CA LYS A 387 8.51 6.57 -6.31
C LYS A 387 9.29 5.25 -6.33
N ILE A 388 8.64 4.12 -6.61
CA ILE A 388 9.31 2.82 -6.77
C ILE A 388 10.28 2.86 -7.95
N VAL A 389 9.84 3.35 -9.11
CA VAL A 389 10.67 3.47 -10.32
C VAL A 389 11.89 4.35 -10.08
N PHE A 390 11.71 5.51 -9.45
CA PHE A 390 12.83 6.40 -9.10
C PHE A 390 13.86 5.71 -8.19
N ASN A 391 13.41 4.97 -7.17
CA ASN A 391 14.30 4.22 -6.28
C ASN A 391 14.89 2.95 -6.93
N ALA A 392 14.38 2.55 -8.09
CA ALA A 392 14.92 1.43 -8.86
C ALA A 392 16.09 1.84 -9.77
N LEU A 393 16.18 3.11 -10.19
CA LEU A 393 17.19 3.61 -11.12
C LEU A 393 18.64 3.23 -10.76
N PRO A 394 19.08 3.30 -9.48
CA PRO A 394 20.47 2.95 -9.12
C PRO A 394 20.83 1.47 -9.31
N PHE A 395 19.85 0.59 -9.47
CA PHE A 395 20.08 -0.83 -9.75
C PHE A 395 20.20 -1.13 -11.24
N LEU A 396 19.90 -0.17 -12.11
CA LEU A 396 19.96 -0.32 -13.56
C LEU A 396 21.38 -0.04 -14.06
N LEU A 397 21.89 -0.96 -14.87
CA LEU A 397 23.22 -0.95 -15.45
C LEU A 397 23.13 -0.70 -16.96
N PHE A 398 24.30 -0.52 -17.60
CA PHE A 398 24.44 -0.23 -19.02
C PHE A 398 23.62 -1.13 -19.96
N GLU A 399 23.50 -2.45 -19.74
CA GLU A 399 22.67 -3.35 -20.59
C GLU A 399 21.44 -3.90 -19.86
N SER A 400 20.90 -3.19 -18.87
CA SER A 400 19.73 -3.69 -18.14
C SER A 400 18.54 -3.95 -19.06
N GLN A 401 18.00 -5.16 -18.96
CA GLN A 401 16.85 -5.65 -19.73
C GLN A 401 15.54 -5.48 -18.92
N PHE A 402 14.39 -5.82 -19.50
CA PHE A 402 13.10 -5.73 -18.78
C PHE A 402 13.07 -6.59 -17.52
N SER A 403 13.71 -7.76 -17.52
CA SER A 403 13.83 -8.62 -16.33
C SER A 403 14.66 -7.99 -15.21
N ASP A 404 15.66 -7.16 -15.54
CA ASP A 404 16.47 -6.46 -14.55
C ASP A 404 15.67 -5.34 -13.91
N PHE A 405 14.90 -4.60 -14.70
CA PHE A 405 13.99 -3.58 -14.17
C PHE A 405 12.87 -4.18 -13.33
N ARG A 406 12.37 -5.36 -13.69
CA ARG A 406 11.47 -6.16 -12.84
C ARG A 406 12.07 -6.40 -11.46
N ASN A 407 13.30 -6.91 -11.41
CA ASN A 407 13.96 -7.18 -10.14
C ASN A 407 14.23 -5.88 -9.35
N ALA A 408 14.72 -4.84 -10.03
CA ALA A 408 15.03 -3.54 -9.44
C ALA A 408 13.81 -2.86 -8.81
N THR A 409 12.66 -2.89 -9.49
CA THR A 409 11.40 -2.29 -8.98
C THR A 409 10.80 -3.09 -7.82
N ILE A 410 10.91 -4.42 -7.82
CA ILE A 410 10.50 -5.23 -6.66
C ILE A 410 11.38 -4.91 -5.45
N ILE A 411 12.70 -4.90 -5.63
CA ILE A 411 13.66 -4.52 -4.57
C ILE A 411 13.37 -3.11 -4.06
N ALA A 412 13.14 -2.14 -4.95
CA ALA A 412 12.82 -0.77 -4.56
C ALA A 412 11.50 -0.69 -3.77
N ALA A 413 10.47 -1.43 -4.18
CA ALA A 413 9.20 -1.49 -3.44
C ALA A 413 9.39 -2.08 -2.03
N GLU A 414 10.20 -3.13 -1.90
CA GLU A 414 10.51 -3.74 -0.60
C GLU A 414 11.35 -2.82 0.29
N ASN A 415 12.27 -2.06 -0.29
CA ASN A 415 13.06 -1.07 0.44
C ASN A 415 12.19 0.08 1.00
N ILE A 416 11.16 0.49 0.26
CA ILE A 416 10.29 1.62 0.66
C ILE A 416 9.17 1.16 1.60
N TYR A 417 8.54 0.00 1.31
CA TYR A 417 7.28 -0.42 1.93
C TYR A 417 7.41 -1.71 2.76
N GLY A 418 8.56 -2.37 2.74
CA GLY A 418 8.81 -3.64 3.43
C GLY A 418 8.63 -4.87 2.56
N LEU A 419 9.33 -5.94 2.93
CA LEU A 419 9.27 -7.26 2.28
C LEU A 419 7.84 -7.83 2.31
N GLY A 420 7.36 -8.32 1.16
CA GLY A 420 6.01 -8.90 1.06
C GLY A 420 4.86 -7.91 1.32
N SER A 421 5.16 -6.61 1.31
CA SER A 421 4.16 -5.54 1.35
C SER A 421 3.16 -5.67 0.22
N ASN A 422 2.01 -5.01 0.36
CA ASN A 422 1.04 -4.96 -0.73
C ASN A 422 1.69 -4.35 -1.99
N GLU A 423 2.49 -3.30 -1.83
CA GLU A 423 3.20 -2.63 -2.91
C GLU A 423 4.15 -3.58 -3.66
N SER A 424 5.01 -4.34 -2.97
CA SER A 424 5.93 -5.26 -3.67
C SER A 424 5.20 -6.41 -4.37
N LYS A 425 4.11 -6.92 -3.76
CA LYS A 425 3.22 -7.90 -4.40
C LYS A 425 2.57 -7.34 -5.66
N GLN A 426 2.07 -6.11 -5.61
CA GLN A 426 1.41 -5.50 -6.76
C GLN A 426 2.39 -5.14 -7.88
N VAL A 427 3.63 -4.78 -7.57
CA VAL A 427 4.72 -4.66 -8.55
C VAL A 427 4.97 -5.99 -9.25
N ALA A 428 5.14 -7.08 -8.49
CA ALA A 428 5.35 -8.41 -9.06
C ALA A 428 4.16 -8.89 -9.92
N ASN A 429 2.92 -8.65 -9.44
CA ASN A 429 1.71 -8.99 -10.18
C ASN A 429 1.60 -8.22 -11.50
N ALA A 430 1.92 -6.93 -11.51
CA ALA A 430 1.95 -6.12 -12.73
C ALA A 430 3.01 -6.63 -13.73
N TRP A 431 4.20 -7.03 -13.26
CA TRP A 431 5.23 -7.63 -14.13
C TRP A 431 4.79 -8.95 -14.75
N ASN A 432 4.14 -9.79 -13.95
CA ASN A 432 3.56 -11.04 -14.45
C ASN A 432 2.45 -10.77 -15.48
N ALA A 433 1.65 -9.71 -15.28
CA ALA A 433 0.61 -9.31 -16.23
C ALA A 433 1.19 -8.97 -17.60
N VAL A 434 2.27 -8.19 -17.67
CA VAL A 434 2.93 -7.85 -18.95
C VAL A 434 3.87 -8.95 -19.48
N GLY A 435 3.89 -10.13 -18.87
CA GLY A 435 4.57 -11.30 -19.42
C GLY A 435 6.11 -11.28 -19.36
N VAL A 436 6.72 -10.30 -18.68
CA VAL A 436 8.18 -10.24 -18.53
C VAL A 436 8.65 -11.34 -17.57
N PRO A 437 9.58 -12.21 -17.99
CA PRO A 437 10.02 -13.32 -17.16
C PRO A 437 10.72 -12.85 -15.89
N GLY A 438 10.53 -13.60 -14.83
CA GLY A 438 11.28 -13.44 -13.59
C GLY A 438 10.83 -14.46 -12.56
N ASN A 439 11.68 -14.69 -11.56
CA ASN A 439 11.33 -15.57 -10.46
C ASN A 439 10.22 -14.91 -9.62
N GLU A 440 9.34 -15.68 -9.00
CA GLU A 440 8.37 -15.14 -8.03
C GLU A 440 9.12 -14.67 -6.78
N ILE A 441 9.53 -13.39 -6.72
CA ILE A 441 10.52 -12.90 -5.73
C ILE A 441 9.92 -12.59 -4.36
N THR A 442 9.05 -13.45 -3.82
CA THR A 442 8.89 -13.46 -2.35
C THR A 442 9.64 -14.67 -1.86
N ALA A 443 10.86 -14.45 -1.37
CA ALA A 443 11.60 -15.52 -0.70
C ALA A 443 10.75 -15.98 0.49
N THR A 444 10.39 -17.26 0.53
CA THR A 444 9.54 -17.83 1.60
C THR A 444 10.19 -19.04 2.19
N ILE A 445 10.09 -19.19 3.51
CA ILE A 445 10.48 -20.43 4.17
C ILE A 445 9.32 -21.44 4.06
N THR A 446 9.63 -22.63 3.55
CA THR A 446 8.74 -23.79 3.54
C THR A 446 9.26 -24.91 4.40
N GLY A 447 8.35 -25.64 5.03
CA GLY A 447 8.64 -26.77 5.90
C GLY A 447 7.38 -27.23 6.64
N PRO A 448 7.50 -28.20 7.55
CA PRO A 448 6.38 -28.70 8.33
C PRO A 448 5.82 -27.63 9.28
N THR A 449 4.52 -27.34 9.16
CA THR A 449 3.81 -26.42 10.07
C THR A 449 3.31 -27.11 11.35
N LEU A 450 3.22 -28.45 11.35
CA LEU A 450 2.84 -29.27 12.50
C LEU A 450 3.85 -30.41 12.68
N ILE A 451 4.40 -30.53 13.90
CA ILE A 451 5.36 -31.57 14.27
C ILE A 451 4.82 -32.39 15.44
N CYS A 452 4.64 -33.70 15.25
CA CYS A 452 4.03 -34.56 16.27
C CYS A 452 5.01 -35.39 17.09
N GLU A 453 6.25 -35.53 16.62
CA GLU A 453 7.25 -36.40 17.26
C GLU A 453 8.63 -35.72 17.25
N PRO A 454 9.51 -36.03 18.23
CA PRO A 454 10.91 -35.61 18.19
C PRO A 454 11.59 -36.12 16.91
N GLY A 455 12.46 -35.31 16.33
CA GLY A 455 13.15 -35.66 15.11
C GLY A 455 13.86 -34.49 14.46
N THR A 456 14.44 -34.75 13.29
CA THR A 456 15.10 -33.73 12.46
C THR A 456 14.15 -33.31 11.35
N TYR A 457 13.93 -32.00 11.23
CA TYR A 457 13.05 -31.40 10.23
C TYR A 457 13.81 -30.37 9.41
N THR A 458 13.51 -30.33 8.11
CA THR A 458 14.20 -29.45 7.15
C THR A 458 13.27 -28.32 6.73
N TYR A 459 13.82 -27.11 6.65
CA TYR A 459 13.15 -25.92 6.14
C TYR A 459 13.97 -25.34 4.99
N ASN A 460 13.27 -24.95 3.92
CA ASN A 460 13.86 -24.45 2.69
C ASN A 460 13.39 -23.03 2.41
N ILE A 461 14.31 -22.16 1.98
CA ILE A 461 13.96 -20.87 1.40
C ILE A 461 13.74 -21.10 -0.09
N ASN A 462 12.50 -20.92 -0.52
CA ASN A 462 12.13 -20.92 -1.92
C ASN A 462 12.31 -19.52 -2.49
N ASN A 463 12.55 -19.43 -3.80
CA ASN A 463 12.69 -18.17 -4.53
C ASN A 463 13.80 -17.25 -3.97
N LEU A 464 14.89 -17.85 -3.48
CA LEU A 464 16.04 -17.13 -2.94
C LEU A 464 16.86 -16.50 -4.09
N PRO A 465 17.05 -15.15 -4.13
CA PRO A 465 17.92 -14.49 -5.09
C PRO A 465 19.41 -14.72 -4.79
N ALA A 466 20.31 -14.13 -5.57
CA ALA A 466 21.74 -14.14 -5.28
C ALA A 466 22.02 -13.34 -4.00
N VAL A 467 22.62 -14.00 -2.99
CA VAL A 467 22.83 -13.45 -1.65
C VAL A 467 24.28 -13.62 -1.22
N ASP A 468 24.71 -12.82 -0.25
CA ASP A 468 26.05 -12.91 0.34
C ASP A 468 26.08 -13.97 1.44
N SER A 469 25.13 -13.90 2.38
CA SER A 469 24.99 -14.90 3.43
C SER A 469 23.55 -15.10 3.90
N ILE A 470 23.31 -16.23 4.59
CA ILE A 470 22.02 -16.60 5.18
C ILE A 470 22.26 -17.03 6.62
N ILE A 471 21.57 -16.40 7.55
CA ILE A 471 21.68 -16.66 8.98
C ILE A 471 20.37 -17.27 9.45
N TRP A 472 20.37 -18.57 9.76
CA TRP A 472 19.20 -19.23 10.33
C TRP A 472 19.19 -19.10 11.85
N GLU A 473 18.02 -18.78 12.38
CA GLU A 473 17.76 -18.75 13.81
C GLU A 473 16.49 -19.56 14.13
N LYS A 474 16.25 -19.74 15.42
CA LYS A 474 15.27 -20.70 15.93
C LYS A 474 14.53 -20.22 17.16
N GLY A 475 13.24 -20.54 17.22
CA GLY A 475 12.40 -20.39 18.38
C GLY A 475 12.68 -21.43 19.48
N VAL A 476 11.82 -21.44 20.50
CA VAL A 476 11.91 -22.34 21.65
C VAL A 476 11.67 -23.79 21.22
N GLY A 477 12.40 -24.74 21.81
CA GLY A 477 12.23 -26.19 21.59
C GLY A 477 12.91 -26.75 20.34
N LEU A 478 13.46 -25.88 19.49
CA LEU A 478 14.28 -26.26 18.34
C LEU A 478 15.77 -26.18 18.67
N VAL A 479 16.58 -26.94 17.95
CA VAL A 479 18.05 -26.84 17.91
C VAL A 479 18.50 -26.86 16.47
N LEU A 480 19.25 -25.84 16.06
CA LEU A 480 19.86 -25.80 14.74
C LEU A 480 20.91 -26.91 14.62
N VAL A 481 20.83 -27.72 13.57
CA VAL A 481 21.69 -28.90 13.36
C VAL A 481 22.71 -28.63 12.26
N SER A 482 22.23 -28.22 11.08
CA SER A 482 23.08 -27.96 9.90
C SER A 482 22.37 -27.06 8.89
N GLY A 483 23.11 -26.57 7.89
CA GLY A 483 22.57 -25.71 6.83
C GLY A 483 22.58 -24.22 7.17
N GLN A 484 23.46 -23.79 8.06
CA GLN A 484 23.78 -22.38 8.18
C GLN A 484 24.40 -21.90 6.87
N ASN A 485 24.05 -20.68 6.45
CA ASN A 485 24.52 -20.10 5.19
C ASN A 485 24.12 -20.87 3.93
N THR A 486 23.04 -21.64 3.98
CA THR A 486 22.45 -22.32 2.82
C THR A 486 20.96 -22.03 2.73
N SER A 487 20.36 -22.26 1.56
CA SER A 487 18.91 -22.13 1.35
C SER A 487 18.09 -23.23 2.03
N SER A 488 18.73 -24.19 2.71
CA SER A 488 18.09 -25.33 3.35
C SER A 488 18.73 -25.59 4.71
N CYS A 489 17.99 -25.41 5.79
CA CYS A 489 18.46 -25.61 7.16
C CYS A 489 17.68 -26.71 7.88
N THR A 490 18.37 -27.46 8.74
CA THR A 490 17.79 -28.55 9.51
C THR A 490 17.78 -28.22 11.00
N PHE A 491 16.65 -28.50 11.65
CA PHE A 491 16.44 -28.30 13.08
C PHE A 491 16.01 -29.61 13.73
N ASN A 492 16.59 -29.90 14.88
CA ASN A 492 16.12 -30.95 15.77
C ASN A 492 15.06 -30.40 16.71
N VAL A 493 13.94 -31.11 16.82
CA VAL A 493 12.99 -30.90 17.90
C VAL A 493 13.43 -31.76 19.07
N LEU A 494 13.84 -31.10 20.15
CA LEU A 494 14.32 -31.78 21.34
C LEU A 494 13.16 -32.25 22.23
N SER A 495 13.37 -33.38 22.92
CA SER A 495 12.69 -33.64 24.17
C SER A 495 13.41 -32.92 25.31
N HIS A 496 12.70 -32.12 26.09
CA HIS A 496 13.26 -31.51 27.30
C HIS A 496 13.03 -32.46 28.48
N ASN A 497 14.10 -32.94 29.12
CA ASN A 497 14.03 -33.93 30.21
C ASN A 497 13.22 -35.20 29.84
N GLY A 498 13.24 -35.61 28.57
CA GLY A 498 12.46 -36.75 28.09
C GLY A 498 11.00 -36.45 27.75
N PHE A 499 10.55 -35.19 27.82
CA PHE A 499 9.20 -34.76 27.44
C PHE A 499 9.22 -33.94 26.15
N PHE A 500 8.34 -34.29 25.21
CA PHE A 500 8.12 -33.54 23.99
C PHE A 500 7.49 -32.19 24.32
N LEU A 501 8.01 -31.09 23.75
CA LEU A 501 7.49 -29.76 24.00
C LEU A 501 6.23 -29.52 23.15
N HIS A 502 5.19 -28.97 23.77
CA HIS A 502 3.92 -28.66 23.13
C HIS A 502 3.74 -27.15 23.01
N GLY A 503 3.37 -26.64 21.84
CA GLY A 503 3.09 -25.21 21.64
C GLY A 503 3.61 -24.63 20.33
N SER A 504 3.35 -23.34 20.14
CA SER A 504 3.83 -22.57 18.99
C SER A 504 5.32 -22.26 19.10
N THR A 505 6.03 -22.36 17.98
CA THR A 505 7.42 -21.91 17.82
C THR A 505 7.62 -21.38 16.39
N HIS A 506 8.85 -21.03 16.05
CA HIS A 506 9.17 -20.49 14.73
C HIS A 506 10.60 -20.83 14.31
N VAL A 507 10.83 -20.74 13.00
CA VAL A 507 12.15 -20.69 12.37
C VAL A 507 12.28 -19.35 11.67
N THR A 508 13.43 -18.71 11.77
CA THR A 508 13.75 -17.48 11.03
C THR A 508 15.00 -17.66 10.17
N ALA A 509 15.05 -16.93 9.06
CA ALA A 509 16.23 -16.85 8.21
C ALA A 509 16.49 -15.40 7.83
N THR A 510 17.62 -14.86 8.29
CA THR A 510 18.10 -13.55 7.91
C THR A 510 18.96 -13.67 6.65
N ILE A 511 18.45 -13.16 5.54
CA ILE A 511 19.14 -13.14 4.26
C ILE A 511 19.93 -11.83 4.16
N VAL A 512 21.24 -11.92 3.96
CA VAL A 512 22.14 -10.79 3.75
C VAL A 512 22.52 -10.72 2.28
N TYR A 513 22.24 -9.59 1.64
CA TYR A 513 22.57 -9.33 0.24
C TYR A 513 24.00 -8.80 0.11
N LYS A 514 24.58 -8.93 -1.10
CA LYS A 514 25.91 -8.36 -1.42
C LYS A 514 26.01 -6.85 -1.25
N SER A 515 24.86 -6.15 -1.27
CA SER A 515 24.76 -4.72 -0.96
C SER A 515 24.95 -4.40 0.53
N GLY A 516 24.99 -5.40 1.41
CA GLY A 516 25.03 -5.23 2.86
C GLY A 516 23.66 -5.06 3.52
N HIS A 517 22.58 -5.01 2.74
CA HIS A 517 21.20 -5.04 3.25
C HIS A 517 20.83 -6.45 3.75
N SER A 518 19.97 -6.56 4.75
CA SER A 518 19.49 -7.84 5.26
C SER A 518 17.98 -7.84 5.52
N ILE A 519 17.32 -8.96 5.21
CA ILE A 519 15.89 -9.19 5.47
C ILE A 519 15.72 -10.41 6.37
N GLU A 520 14.68 -10.45 7.20
CA GLU A 520 14.33 -11.62 8.02
C GLU A 520 13.06 -12.29 7.46
N LEU A 521 13.17 -13.57 7.13
CA LEU A 521 12.04 -14.44 6.84
C LEU A 521 11.63 -15.19 8.10
N ARG A 522 10.34 -15.47 8.27
CA ARG A 522 9.80 -16.22 9.40
C ARG A 522 8.81 -17.29 8.96
N HIS A 523 8.93 -18.48 9.55
CA HIS A 523 7.97 -19.58 9.43
C HIS A 523 7.53 -20.01 10.82
N ASP A 524 6.27 -19.78 11.15
CA ASP A 524 5.68 -20.22 12.41
C ASP A 524 5.13 -21.65 12.29
N LEU A 525 5.31 -22.45 13.34
CA LEU A 525 4.89 -23.85 13.40
C LEU A 525 4.40 -24.24 14.80
N TRP A 526 3.76 -25.40 14.91
CA TRP A 526 3.28 -25.97 16.16
C TRP A 526 3.89 -27.33 16.45
N MET A 527 4.21 -27.58 17.72
CA MET A 527 4.69 -28.86 18.21
C MET A 527 3.63 -29.54 19.08
N GLY A 528 3.34 -30.80 18.75
CA GLY A 528 2.50 -31.72 19.52
C GLY A 528 1.01 -31.41 19.57
N PHE A 529 0.31 -32.11 20.45
CA PHE A 529 -1.10 -31.89 20.71
C PHE A 529 -1.33 -30.55 21.46
N PRO A 530 -2.49 -29.90 21.28
CA PRO A 530 -2.81 -28.63 21.94
C PRO A 530 -3.05 -28.78 23.44
N SER A 531 -2.87 -27.69 24.19
CA SER A 531 -3.27 -27.63 25.60
C SER A 531 -4.80 -27.70 25.75
N ALA A 532 -5.28 -27.94 26.97
CA ALA A 532 -6.70 -27.81 27.27
C ALA A 532 -7.20 -26.38 26.95
N PRO A 533 -8.47 -26.20 26.54
CA PRO A 533 -9.05 -24.87 26.35
C PRO A 533 -8.98 -24.03 27.62
N ASP A 534 -8.84 -22.72 27.48
CA ASP A 534 -8.63 -21.81 28.62
C ASP A 534 -9.94 -21.39 29.30
N TRP A 535 -11.03 -21.39 28.54
CA TRP A 535 -12.29 -20.81 28.98
C TRP A 535 -13.50 -21.47 28.33
N MET A 536 -14.62 -21.50 29.07
CA MET A 536 -15.94 -21.92 28.59
C MET A 536 -16.97 -20.83 28.88
N ARG A 537 -17.45 -20.17 27.82
CA ARG A 537 -18.46 -19.12 27.92
C ARG A 537 -19.82 -19.73 28.32
N TYR A 538 -20.54 -19.03 29.20
CA TYR A 538 -21.81 -19.44 29.80
C TYR A 538 -21.73 -20.60 30.82
N PHE A 539 -20.51 -21.10 31.09
CA PHE A 539 -20.18 -21.94 32.24
C PHE A 539 -18.82 -21.50 32.81
N ASN A 540 -18.74 -20.23 33.22
CA ASN A 540 -17.47 -19.58 33.51
C ASN A 540 -16.86 -19.99 34.87
N SER A 541 -17.67 -20.46 35.83
CA SER A 541 -17.21 -20.90 37.15
C SER A 541 -17.78 -22.26 37.56
N ASN A 542 -17.07 -22.95 38.46
CA ASN A 542 -17.61 -24.14 39.11
C ASN A 542 -18.69 -23.76 40.13
N GLY A 543 -19.65 -24.66 40.35
CA GLY A 543 -20.77 -24.47 41.28
C GLY A 543 -21.95 -23.70 40.70
N MET A 544 -21.91 -23.31 39.41
CA MET A 544 -23.04 -22.68 38.74
C MET A 544 -24.29 -23.57 38.78
N GLU A 545 -25.44 -22.91 38.89
CA GLU A 545 -26.74 -23.56 38.96
C GLU A 545 -27.51 -23.38 37.65
N PHE A 546 -28.15 -24.45 37.19
CA PHE A 546 -28.86 -24.53 35.92
C PHE A 546 -30.30 -25.01 36.14
N GLY A 547 -31.22 -24.56 35.30
CA GLY A 547 -32.61 -24.96 35.36
C GLY A 547 -32.82 -26.42 34.92
N SER A 548 -33.81 -27.08 35.53
CA SER A 548 -34.26 -28.43 35.16
C SER A 548 -34.88 -28.45 33.76
N ASN A 549 -34.50 -29.43 32.92
CA ASN A 549 -35.05 -29.63 31.57
C ASN A 549 -34.92 -28.41 30.63
N GLN A 550 -33.85 -27.63 30.78
CA GLN A 550 -33.58 -26.40 30.03
C GLN A 550 -32.45 -26.57 29.01
N TYR A 551 -32.40 -25.66 28.03
CA TYR A 551 -31.41 -25.68 26.95
C TYR A 551 -30.32 -24.63 27.19
N TYR A 552 -29.06 -25.06 27.11
CA TYR A 552 -27.89 -24.19 27.26
C TYR A 552 -26.92 -24.38 26.09
N SER A 553 -26.24 -23.30 25.71
CA SER A 553 -25.19 -23.34 24.69
C SER A 553 -23.88 -22.85 25.32
N PHE A 554 -22.82 -23.64 25.15
CA PHE A 554 -21.48 -23.34 25.64
C PHE A 554 -20.55 -23.09 24.45
N VAL A 555 -19.52 -22.26 24.66
CA VAL A 555 -18.48 -22.01 23.67
C VAL A 555 -17.14 -22.10 24.38
N ALA A 556 -16.25 -22.97 23.90
CA ALA A 556 -14.89 -23.09 24.38
C ALA A 556 -13.95 -22.21 23.55
N THR A 557 -12.95 -21.62 24.21
CA THR A 557 -11.92 -20.83 23.53
C THR A 557 -10.54 -21.32 23.97
N SER A 558 -9.62 -21.42 23.01
CA SER A 558 -8.22 -21.76 23.24
C SER A 558 -7.36 -20.62 22.72
N SER A 559 -6.62 -19.95 23.61
CA SER A 559 -5.59 -18.95 23.24
C SER A 559 -4.41 -19.58 22.50
N THR A 560 -4.32 -20.91 22.54
CA THR A 560 -3.31 -21.75 21.92
C THR A 560 -3.72 -22.29 20.54
N ALA A 561 -4.89 -21.91 19.99
CA ALA A 561 -5.28 -22.32 18.65
C ALA A 561 -4.49 -21.49 17.61
N PHE A 562 -3.75 -22.18 16.75
CA PHE A 562 -2.88 -21.62 15.73
C PHE A 562 -3.59 -21.58 14.38
N GLU A 563 -3.63 -20.43 13.70
CA GLU A 563 -4.51 -20.20 12.54
C GLU A 563 -4.32 -21.19 11.39
N ASN A 564 -3.11 -21.72 11.21
CA ASN A 564 -2.76 -22.62 10.10
C ASN A 564 -2.84 -24.11 10.45
N ILE A 565 -3.56 -24.47 11.51
CA ILE A 565 -3.76 -25.86 11.94
C ILE A 565 -5.25 -26.17 12.07
N SER A 566 -5.65 -27.33 11.54
CA SER A 566 -7.00 -27.85 11.76
C SER A 566 -7.11 -28.48 13.15
N TYR A 567 -8.21 -28.18 13.83
CA TYR A 567 -8.50 -28.69 15.17
C TYR A 567 -9.86 -29.38 15.22
N ASP A 568 -9.92 -30.47 15.98
CA ASP A 568 -11.16 -31.15 16.35
C ASP A 568 -11.49 -30.90 17.82
N TRP A 569 -12.78 -30.97 18.15
CA TRP A 569 -13.30 -30.70 19.50
C TRP A 569 -14.14 -31.87 19.99
N ASP A 570 -13.91 -32.25 21.25
CA ASP A 570 -14.61 -33.35 21.89
C ASP A 570 -15.20 -32.90 23.22
N TRP A 571 -16.50 -33.12 23.37
CA TRP A 571 -17.29 -32.73 24.52
C TRP A 571 -17.87 -33.92 25.26
N GLU A 572 -17.77 -33.91 26.59
CA GLU A 572 -18.48 -34.84 27.47
C GLU A 572 -19.43 -34.07 28.39
N VAL A 573 -20.65 -34.59 28.55
CA VAL A 573 -21.66 -33.99 29.44
C VAL A 573 -22.24 -35.04 30.37
N SER A 574 -22.31 -34.72 31.66
CA SER A 574 -23.07 -35.47 32.67
C SER A 574 -24.15 -34.58 33.28
N GLY A 575 -25.31 -35.15 33.65
CA GLY A 575 -26.44 -34.35 34.15
C GLY A 575 -27.20 -33.60 33.05
N GLY A 576 -27.02 -34.01 31.79
CA GLY A 576 -27.69 -33.47 30.61
C GLY A 576 -27.40 -34.33 29.38
N THR A 577 -27.96 -33.95 28.23
CA THR A 577 -27.78 -34.60 26.93
C THR A 577 -27.28 -33.60 25.89
N ILE A 578 -26.26 -33.98 25.14
CA ILE A 578 -25.76 -33.20 24.00
C ILE A 578 -26.79 -33.29 22.88
N LEU A 579 -27.12 -32.13 22.29
CA LEU A 579 -28.04 -32.07 21.16
C LEU A 579 -27.33 -31.79 19.84
N ASN A 580 -26.36 -30.88 19.84
CA ASN A 580 -25.56 -30.52 18.67
C ASN A 580 -24.22 -29.90 19.08
N GLY A 581 -23.31 -29.75 18.10
CA GLY A 581 -22.04 -29.04 18.29
C GLY A 581 -20.83 -29.91 18.60
N GLN A 582 -21.01 -31.24 18.72
CA GLN A 582 -19.87 -32.16 18.81
C GLN A 582 -18.96 -32.03 17.59
N GLY A 583 -17.64 -32.03 17.79
CA GLY A 583 -16.66 -31.73 16.73
C GLY A 583 -16.38 -30.23 16.54
N THR A 584 -17.11 -29.33 17.21
CA THR A 584 -16.93 -27.88 17.07
C THR A 584 -16.60 -27.21 18.40
N ASN A 585 -16.16 -25.96 18.36
CA ASN A 585 -15.87 -25.18 19.57
C ASN A 585 -17.13 -24.71 20.34
N SER A 586 -18.33 -25.08 19.89
CA SER A 586 -19.58 -24.76 20.56
C SER A 586 -20.46 -26.00 20.75
N LEU A 587 -21.18 -26.06 21.85
CA LEU A 587 -22.01 -27.20 22.23
C LEU A 587 -23.39 -26.72 22.67
N THR A 588 -24.47 -27.38 22.23
CA THR A 588 -25.80 -27.21 22.83
C THR A 588 -26.20 -28.45 23.62
N VAL A 589 -26.66 -28.23 24.85
CA VAL A 589 -27.01 -29.26 25.82
C VAL A 589 -28.42 -29.01 26.35
N LYS A 590 -29.15 -30.10 26.58
CA LYS A 590 -30.37 -30.10 27.38
C LYS A 590 -30.08 -30.67 28.77
N THR A 591 -30.34 -29.93 29.83
CA THR A 591 -30.12 -30.40 31.22
C THR A 591 -31.08 -31.52 31.58
N ALA A 592 -30.67 -32.38 32.51
CA ALA A 592 -31.52 -33.42 33.07
C ALA A 592 -32.73 -32.84 33.81
N THR A 593 -33.74 -33.68 34.05
CA THR A 593 -34.89 -33.28 34.86
C THR A 593 -34.61 -33.57 36.33
N ALA A 594 -34.40 -32.53 37.13
CA ALA A 594 -34.32 -32.61 38.58
C ALA A 594 -35.71 -32.38 39.19
N THR A 595 -36.23 -33.34 39.96
CA THR A 595 -37.54 -33.25 40.64
C THR A 595 -37.39 -32.77 42.08
N ASP A 596 -36.55 -33.42 42.87
CA ASP A 596 -36.49 -33.21 44.33
C ASP A 596 -35.08 -32.85 44.85
N THR A 597 -34.02 -33.31 44.17
CA THR A 597 -32.63 -33.08 44.58
C THR A 597 -31.82 -32.45 43.45
N LYS A 598 -30.76 -31.72 43.81
CA LYS A 598 -29.82 -31.15 42.83
C LYS A 598 -29.11 -32.28 42.09
N ILE A 599 -29.09 -32.23 40.77
CA ILE A 599 -28.34 -33.19 39.93
C ILE A 599 -26.98 -32.58 39.60
N PRO A 600 -25.85 -33.25 39.87
CA PRO A 600 -24.54 -32.78 39.43
C PRO A 600 -24.48 -32.66 37.90
N PHE A 601 -24.06 -31.48 37.44
CA PHE A 601 -23.93 -31.15 36.02
C PHE A 601 -22.48 -30.87 35.70
N THR A 602 -21.90 -31.67 34.81
CA THR A 602 -20.50 -31.52 34.40
C THR A 602 -20.44 -31.38 32.90
N VAL A 603 -19.69 -30.40 32.42
CA VAL A 603 -19.35 -30.24 31.01
C VAL A 603 -17.83 -30.26 30.91
N LYS A 604 -17.31 -31.17 30.10
CA LYS A 604 -15.90 -31.24 29.75
C LYS A 604 -15.72 -30.97 28.26
N VAL A 605 -14.62 -30.32 27.92
CA VAL A 605 -14.23 -30.07 26.54
C VAL A 605 -12.73 -30.25 26.39
N ARG A 606 -12.31 -30.88 25.31
CA ARG A 606 -10.91 -30.90 24.89
C ARG A 606 -10.81 -30.57 23.41
N ILE A 607 -9.64 -30.09 23.04
CA ILE A 607 -9.26 -29.78 21.67
C ILE A 607 -8.17 -30.76 21.25
N GLY A 608 -8.18 -31.18 19.99
CA GLY A 608 -7.22 -32.09 19.40
C GLY A 608 -6.76 -31.61 18.04
N ASN A 609 -5.60 -32.09 17.60
CA ASN A 609 -5.09 -31.94 16.24
C ASN A 609 -4.55 -33.31 15.78
N LEU A 610 -3.89 -33.35 14.62
CA LEU A 610 -3.32 -34.61 14.09
C LEU A 610 -2.27 -35.27 15.01
N CYS A 611 -1.67 -34.53 15.94
CA CYS A 611 -0.71 -35.08 16.91
C CYS A 611 -1.41 -35.70 18.13
N GLY A 612 -2.72 -35.52 18.28
CA GLY A 612 -3.51 -36.11 19.36
C GLY A 612 -4.36 -35.09 20.10
N TRP A 613 -4.86 -35.53 21.25
CA TRP A 613 -5.83 -34.79 22.05
C TRP A 613 -5.19 -34.16 23.28
N GLY A 614 -5.52 -32.89 23.53
CA GLY A 614 -5.23 -32.25 24.80
C GLY A 614 -6.07 -32.81 25.95
N SER A 615 -5.74 -32.37 27.15
CA SER A 615 -6.52 -32.68 28.35
C SER A 615 -7.90 -32.02 28.32
N TYR A 616 -8.85 -32.61 29.05
CA TYR A 616 -10.17 -32.00 29.24
C TYR A 616 -10.10 -30.78 30.14
N PHE A 617 -10.62 -29.66 29.65
CA PHE A 617 -11.08 -28.56 30.48
C PHE A 617 -12.46 -28.91 31.05
N THR A 618 -12.59 -28.88 32.38
CA THR A 618 -13.81 -29.34 33.07
C THR A 618 -14.47 -28.21 33.85
N ARG A 619 -15.80 -28.17 33.77
CA ARG A 619 -16.66 -27.32 34.61
C ARG A 619 -17.73 -28.16 35.28
N THR A 620 -17.92 -27.94 36.58
CA THR A 620 -18.90 -28.65 37.42
C THR A 620 -19.90 -27.67 38.01
N GLY A 621 -21.15 -28.09 38.15
CA GLY A 621 -22.27 -27.28 38.62
C GLY A 621 -23.44 -28.19 38.99
N TYR A 622 -24.63 -27.60 39.10
CA TYR A 622 -25.82 -28.32 39.55
C TYR A 622 -27.04 -27.94 38.72
N VAL A 623 -27.86 -28.93 38.35
CA VAL A 623 -29.23 -28.70 37.89
C VAL A 623 -30.14 -28.68 39.11
N LEU A 624 -30.88 -27.60 39.30
CA LEU A 624 -31.76 -27.42 40.44
C LEU A 624 -33.12 -28.11 40.25
N PRO A 625 -33.69 -28.71 41.30
CA PRO A 625 -35.06 -29.18 41.28
C PRO A 625 -36.02 -27.99 41.15
N VAL A 626 -37.15 -28.24 40.48
CA VAL A 626 -38.12 -27.21 40.05
C VAL A 626 -38.61 -26.32 41.21
N PHE A 627 -38.67 -26.84 42.44
CA PHE A 627 -39.17 -26.13 43.62
C PHE A 627 -38.17 -25.19 44.32
N LEU A 628 -36.87 -25.26 44.00
CA LEU A 628 -35.83 -24.41 44.62
C LEU A 628 -35.56 -23.10 43.88
N HIS A 629 -36.29 -22.79 42.81
CA HIS A 629 -36.36 -21.44 42.25
C HIS A 629 -37.43 -20.63 43.01
N PRO A 630 -37.08 -19.67 43.90
CA PRO A 630 -38.05 -19.01 44.79
C PRO A 630 -38.98 -18.02 44.08
N GLU A 631 -38.83 -17.83 42.76
CA GLU A 631 -39.82 -17.17 41.95
C GLU A 631 -40.24 -18.15 40.86
N SER A 632 -41.52 -18.49 40.83
CA SER A 632 -42.18 -19.13 39.70
C SER A 632 -42.12 -18.17 38.51
N ILE A 633 -40.97 -18.12 37.83
CA ILE A 633 -40.78 -17.34 36.62
C ILE A 633 -41.58 -18.07 35.53
N PRO A 634 -42.62 -17.44 34.97
CA PRO A 634 -43.34 -18.02 33.84
C PRO A 634 -42.38 -18.28 32.68
N THR A 635 -42.50 -19.42 32.02
CA THR A 635 -41.68 -19.80 30.87
C THR A 635 -42.40 -19.47 29.57
N ILE A 636 -41.65 -19.46 28.46
CA ILE A 636 -42.21 -19.35 27.12
C ILE A 636 -42.23 -20.74 26.48
N ALA A 637 -43.42 -21.22 26.11
CA ALA A 637 -43.61 -22.35 25.22
C ALA A 637 -43.93 -21.85 23.80
N ILE A 638 -43.35 -22.49 22.80
CA ILE A 638 -43.55 -22.13 21.39
C ILE A 638 -43.89 -23.40 20.62
N SER A 639 -45.07 -23.44 19.99
CA SER A 639 -45.55 -24.63 19.28
C SER A 639 -46.41 -24.28 18.05
N PRO A 640 -46.17 -24.90 16.88
CA PRO A 640 -45.07 -25.82 16.59
C PRO A 640 -43.70 -25.12 16.56
N ASN A 641 -42.64 -25.81 16.99
CA ASN A 641 -41.25 -25.33 16.96
C ASN A 641 -40.31 -26.55 16.73
N PRO A 642 -39.73 -26.75 15.54
CA PRO A 642 -39.59 -25.78 14.45
C PRO A 642 -40.90 -25.41 13.76
N THR A 643 -40.98 -24.19 13.24
CA THR A 643 -42.13 -23.68 12.48
C THR A 643 -41.79 -23.48 11.01
N VAL A 644 -42.76 -23.76 10.15
CA VAL A 644 -42.70 -23.60 8.68
C VAL A 644 -43.57 -22.44 8.16
N GLY A 645 -44.14 -21.64 9.06
CA GLY A 645 -44.93 -20.47 8.65
C GLY A 645 -45.79 -19.85 9.74
N GLU A 646 -46.26 -20.64 10.71
CA GLU A 646 -47.02 -20.16 11.86
C GLU A 646 -46.58 -20.90 13.12
N THR A 647 -46.44 -20.18 14.23
CA THR A 647 -46.25 -20.74 15.56
C THR A 647 -47.02 -19.96 16.60
N THR A 648 -47.34 -20.59 17.72
CA THR A 648 -47.97 -19.92 18.87
C THR A 648 -46.95 -19.81 19.99
N LEU A 649 -46.75 -18.60 20.50
CA LEU A 649 -46.06 -18.35 21.75
C LEU A 649 -47.09 -18.38 22.88
N SER A 650 -46.83 -19.17 23.92
CA SER A 650 -47.61 -19.26 25.15
C SER A 650 -46.72 -19.00 26.35
N ILE A 651 -47.22 -18.24 27.32
CA ILE A 651 -46.62 -18.02 28.62
C ILE A 651 -47.18 -19.09 29.55
N GLU A 652 -46.30 -19.98 30.03
CA GLU A 652 -46.68 -21.12 30.86
C GLU A 652 -46.16 -20.96 32.28
N SER A 653 -46.95 -21.36 33.27
CA SER A 653 -46.52 -21.48 34.65
C SER A 653 -46.14 -22.92 34.95
N VAL A 654 -45.17 -23.11 35.85
CA VAL A 654 -44.62 -24.43 36.17
C VAL A 654 -45.53 -25.24 37.13
N SER A 655 -46.62 -24.65 37.63
CA SER A 655 -47.65 -25.36 38.40
C SER A 655 -49.07 -24.87 38.07
N GLU A 656 -50.05 -25.78 38.17
CA GLU A 656 -51.48 -25.50 37.98
C GLU A 656 -52.06 -24.59 39.09
N GLU A 657 -51.47 -24.61 40.28
CA GLU A 657 -51.90 -23.79 41.43
C GLU A 657 -51.48 -22.30 41.35
N LYS A 658 -50.61 -21.93 40.40
CA LYS A 658 -50.13 -20.55 40.18
C LYS A 658 -50.10 -20.21 38.69
N SER A 659 -51.28 -20.19 38.05
CA SER A 659 -51.41 -19.80 36.64
C SER A 659 -50.95 -18.35 36.41
N PHE A 660 -50.38 -18.10 35.22
CA PHE A 660 -50.07 -16.75 34.77
C PHE A 660 -51.38 -15.92 34.72
N ASP A 661 -51.41 -14.80 35.43
CA ASP A 661 -52.59 -13.93 35.47
C ASP A 661 -52.81 -13.30 34.09
N GLU A 662 -53.89 -13.72 33.42
CA GLU A 662 -54.26 -13.28 32.08
C GLU A 662 -54.62 -11.78 32.01
N ALA A 663 -54.80 -11.12 33.16
CA ALA A 663 -54.97 -9.67 33.24
C ALA A 663 -53.65 -8.89 33.09
N ILE A 664 -52.48 -9.54 33.27
CA ILE A 664 -51.16 -8.92 33.12
C ILE A 664 -50.96 -8.53 31.66
N VAL A 665 -50.52 -7.29 31.47
CA VAL A 665 -50.14 -6.77 30.15
C VAL A 665 -48.66 -7.06 29.90
N TRP A 666 -48.36 -7.57 28.70
CA TRP A 666 -47.00 -7.94 28.30
C TRP A 666 -46.68 -7.55 26.86
N ASP A 667 -45.39 -7.39 26.61
CA ASP A 667 -44.81 -7.03 25.31
C ASP A 667 -43.94 -8.18 24.80
N MET A 668 -43.84 -8.31 23.48
CA MET A 668 -43.03 -9.32 22.80
C MET A 668 -42.15 -8.67 21.73
N GLU A 669 -40.87 -9.03 21.73
CA GLU A 669 -39.89 -8.67 20.72
C GLU A 669 -39.21 -9.93 20.18
N ILE A 670 -38.97 -9.98 18.87
CA ILE A 670 -38.30 -11.10 18.22
C ILE A 670 -37.13 -10.55 17.43
N TYR A 671 -35.95 -11.16 17.61
CA TYR A 671 -34.69 -10.74 17.00
C TYR A 671 -34.16 -11.84 16.07
N GLY A 672 -33.62 -11.43 14.92
CA GLY A 672 -32.91 -12.34 14.00
C GLY A 672 -31.51 -12.70 14.49
N THR A 673 -30.83 -13.59 13.77
CA THR A 673 -29.45 -14.03 14.06
C THR A 673 -28.43 -12.88 14.06
N ASN A 674 -28.71 -11.81 13.33
CA ASN A 674 -27.92 -10.57 13.32
C ASN A 674 -28.32 -9.55 14.41
N GLN A 675 -29.12 -9.96 15.39
CA GLN A 675 -29.65 -9.10 16.46
C GLN A 675 -30.54 -7.94 16.01
N LEU A 676 -30.95 -7.90 14.73
CA LEU A 676 -31.94 -6.92 14.28
C LEU A 676 -33.36 -7.35 14.70
N LEU A 677 -34.15 -6.39 15.17
CA LEU A 677 -35.55 -6.58 15.53
C LEU A 677 -36.34 -7.01 14.28
N LYS A 678 -36.98 -8.17 14.36
CA LYS A 678 -37.84 -8.73 13.31
C LYS A 678 -39.30 -8.38 13.52
N THR A 679 -39.79 -8.55 14.74
CA THR A 679 -41.19 -8.29 15.08
C THR A 679 -41.28 -7.75 16.50
N LYS A 680 -42.19 -6.79 16.71
CA LYS A 680 -42.58 -6.30 18.02
C LYS A 680 -44.10 -6.28 18.13
N LYS A 681 -44.64 -6.78 19.23
CA LYS A 681 -46.04 -6.65 19.63
C LYS A 681 -46.09 -6.09 21.04
N THR A 682 -46.95 -5.10 21.28
CA THR A 682 -47.06 -4.46 22.59
C THR A 682 -48.48 -4.56 23.13
N SER A 683 -48.63 -4.40 24.44
CA SER A 683 -49.91 -4.36 25.13
C SER A 683 -50.76 -5.63 24.94
N LEU A 684 -50.12 -6.79 24.88
CA LEU A 684 -50.80 -8.08 24.77
C LEU A 684 -51.47 -8.46 26.10
N ARG A 685 -52.61 -9.15 26.01
CA ARG A 685 -53.39 -9.67 27.14
C ARG A 685 -53.69 -11.15 26.90
N GLY A 686 -53.97 -11.89 27.98
CA GLY A 686 -54.05 -13.35 27.94
C GLY A 686 -52.67 -13.99 27.92
N LYS A 687 -52.62 -15.32 27.78
CA LYS A 687 -51.38 -16.10 27.93
C LYS A 687 -50.66 -16.45 26.63
N SER A 688 -51.17 -16.07 25.45
CA SER A 688 -50.55 -16.48 24.19
C SER A 688 -50.74 -15.49 23.05
N THR A 689 -49.87 -15.60 22.02
CA THR A 689 -50.01 -14.87 20.77
C THR A 689 -49.49 -15.70 19.59
N LYS A 690 -50.13 -15.55 18.43
CA LYS A 690 -49.66 -16.16 17.18
C LYS A 690 -48.50 -15.38 16.57
N ILE A 691 -47.57 -16.08 15.96
CA ILE A 691 -46.41 -15.54 15.26
C ILE A 691 -46.39 -16.15 13.87
N TYR A 692 -46.42 -15.29 12.86
CA TYR A 692 -46.34 -15.70 11.46
C TYR A 692 -44.90 -15.52 10.99
N THR A 693 -44.25 -16.62 10.62
CA THR A 693 -42.85 -16.69 10.18
C THR A 693 -42.72 -16.92 8.68
N SER A 694 -43.83 -16.91 7.94
CA SER A 694 -43.84 -16.94 6.48
C SER A 694 -42.95 -15.83 5.92
N GLY A 695 -41.93 -16.21 5.15
CA GLY A 695 -40.95 -15.28 4.57
C GLY A 695 -39.68 -15.06 5.40
N TRP A 696 -39.60 -15.54 6.64
CA TRP A 696 -38.37 -15.49 7.43
C TRP A 696 -37.33 -16.45 6.84
N GLN A 697 -36.04 -16.12 6.99
CA GLN A 697 -34.96 -17.02 6.60
C GLN A 697 -34.88 -18.20 7.60
N GLU A 698 -34.45 -19.36 7.12
CA GLU A 698 -34.18 -20.51 7.98
C GLU A 698 -33.14 -20.14 9.04
N GLY A 699 -33.39 -20.53 10.30
CA GLY A 699 -32.49 -20.18 11.40
C GLY A 699 -33.20 -20.04 12.75
N VAL A 700 -32.42 -19.64 13.76
CA VAL A 700 -32.88 -19.45 15.15
C VAL A 700 -33.12 -17.98 15.43
N TYR A 701 -34.30 -17.66 15.95
CA TYR A 701 -34.72 -16.32 16.33
C TYR A 701 -34.92 -16.25 17.83
N ILE A 702 -34.46 -15.15 18.45
CA ILE A 702 -34.58 -14.94 19.90
C ILE A 702 -35.87 -14.20 20.18
N VAL A 703 -36.68 -14.74 21.08
CA VAL A 703 -37.88 -14.08 21.59
C VAL A 703 -37.59 -13.51 22.96
N ARG A 704 -38.01 -12.27 23.18
CA ARG A 704 -37.99 -11.58 24.46
C ARG A 704 -39.42 -11.16 24.79
N VAL A 705 -39.91 -11.60 25.95
CA VAL A 705 -41.21 -11.17 26.49
C VAL A 705 -40.95 -10.38 27.75
N THR A 706 -41.56 -9.21 27.83
CA THR A 706 -41.44 -8.27 28.93
C THR A 706 -42.80 -8.08 29.59
N TYR A 707 -42.90 -8.21 30.90
CA TYR A 707 -44.17 -8.08 31.62
C TYR A 707 -43.95 -7.42 32.99
N LYS A 708 -45.02 -6.82 33.53
CA LYS A 708 -44.95 -6.13 34.82
C LYS A 708 -46.10 -6.53 35.72
N ILE A 709 -45.77 -7.01 36.92
CA ILE A 709 -46.73 -7.27 37.99
C ILE A 709 -46.90 -5.98 38.80
N GLN A 710 -48.13 -5.65 39.21
CA GLN A 710 -48.40 -4.45 39.99
C GLN A 710 -47.57 -4.43 41.28
N GLY A 711 -46.80 -3.35 41.50
CA GLY A 711 -45.88 -3.22 42.64
C GLY A 711 -44.52 -3.91 42.48
N SER A 712 -44.22 -4.52 41.33
CA SER A 712 -42.92 -5.16 41.03
C SER A 712 -42.15 -4.45 39.91
N PRO A 713 -40.81 -4.59 39.86
CA PRO A 713 -40.04 -4.20 38.69
C PRO A 713 -40.44 -5.02 37.46
N GLU A 714 -40.17 -4.46 36.28
CA GLU A 714 -40.40 -5.13 35.01
C GLU A 714 -39.54 -6.40 34.90
N LYS A 715 -40.16 -7.50 34.47
CA LYS A 715 -39.51 -8.82 34.34
C LYS A 715 -39.41 -9.20 32.87
N VAL A 716 -38.37 -9.97 32.55
CA VAL A 716 -38.08 -10.43 31.18
C VAL A 716 -37.91 -11.93 31.15
N ILE A 717 -38.59 -12.59 30.21
CA ILE A 717 -38.43 -14.02 29.92
C ILE A 717 -38.08 -14.18 28.44
N THR A 718 -37.28 -15.18 28.10
CA THR A 718 -36.76 -15.37 26.74
C THR A 718 -37.03 -16.77 26.21
N GLY A 719 -37.14 -16.88 24.89
CA GLY A 719 -37.42 -18.12 24.18
C GLY A 719 -36.74 -18.13 22.82
N LYS A 720 -36.84 -19.25 22.10
CA LYS A 720 -36.24 -19.41 20.77
C LYS A 720 -37.27 -19.97 19.78
N ILE A 721 -37.39 -19.34 18.62
CA ILE A 721 -38.14 -19.86 17.47
C ILE A 721 -37.14 -20.41 16.47
N VAL A 722 -37.31 -21.66 16.06
CA VAL A 722 -36.58 -22.26 14.96
C VAL A 722 -37.46 -22.21 13.73
N VAL A 723 -37.09 -21.39 12.74
CA VAL A 723 -37.77 -21.37 11.44
C VAL A 723 -37.09 -22.38 10.55
N LYS A 724 -37.85 -23.33 10.02
CA LYS A 724 -37.44 -24.26 8.95
C LYS A 724 -38.22 -23.95 7.70
N ARG A 725 -37.59 -24.07 6.53
CA ARG A 725 -38.29 -24.01 5.24
C ARG A 725 -38.53 -25.41 4.70
#